data_AF-A0A0Q4B7K7-F1
#
_entry.id   AF-A0A0Q4B7K7-F1
#
_cell.length_a   1.000
_cell.length_b   1.000
_cell.length_c   1.000
_cell.angle_alpha   90.00
_cell.angle_beta   90.00
_cell.angle_gamma   90.00
#
_symmetry.space_group_name_H-M   'P 1'
#
loop_
_entity.id
_entity.type
_entity.pdbx_description
1 polymer ?
#
loop_
_entity_poly.entity_id
_entity_poly.type
_entity_poly.pdbx_seq_one_letter_code
_entity_poly.pdbx_strand_id
1 'polypeptide(L)'
;MKPKVIVIGGNLRLNGISAFNMMIFESLRDEFEFIFINTAPGESHLRDEIISKGGRVYDVIVDGSGPARSFKQAKQIREIIRAEKPVAVHSHYFSNNGIYLKQAFVENVQTRISQCNNAPLWSQLKFGKRMAVKSSRRMVKKYATHLFGCSESSREFLYGNDGKVVNFPIDFDVYSKPCEGCFEKYGLDCNKKYFLFSGRLTKVKNVSFIIDVFNDLSDEYVLMVMGYGPEEENLKKQVEGNGQKNVLFFDKRTPVRELLSVSYAMLLPSYHEGIPFISVQSQASGVSCLLSDYITEESQMGLSTFLSLNKDVWKSAIIEISSKELVHEPKYDRRFDTRYLSSYIRGIYEGLSSDQWIDRGKEYTLGSPRFYRDKGLCQDCFRISHEMGNIRGTFYYALGFFEGNGVPMNKNRAKELVCPIIDEVEHKSEAGDSRFTLILGDMFSFGLGKEKDYEKALELYHKAAELGSLEAMCDLGYMYLVGQGTELNKETSAYWYKKSADLGYLHSIRDIGQSYMRGEGVPVDYVEACRYFKIASENNYSHGTTDLAYCYLNGLGVEKDLKEAESLYLLALKQDRERAMRDIFANKIDAGKLIGGKGISFLDTDEITEISEQNTFDGCLCVSSDIRRIDPNCFYSAHVKKIFVEKENESFKAEGGVLFNKDKTALIRYPPTNPDTTYAIPRSVKIIAPHAFQNCRNLKEVTLNDGLEVIEDSAFDDCKALESIGLPDTLEKIGQWAFHGCDQIERFLVPAKTEHIGTYAFGSCTSLTEIDVEAANPKYCSVEGNLYDKEMTTLIQYSIGRPETRFVIPDSVTKVEFRAFSDSKYLEELDCGNVVSFPEKCMYYCEVLKKITYRKGAEFGDKALDHTSPDLEKVVIG
;
A
#
# COMPACT_ATOMS: atom_id res chain seq x y z
N MET A 1 23.69 12.61 29.05
CA MET A 1 22.33 12.84 29.60
C MET A 1 21.38 12.96 28.43
N LYS A 2 20.19 12.35 28.51
CA LYS A 2 19.19 12.42 27.42
C LYS A 2 18.67 13.85 27.29
N PRO A 3 18.43 14.37 26.07
CA PRO A 3 17.72 15.63 25.86
C PRO A 3 16.31 15.56 26.47
N LYS A 4 15.88 16.64 27.12
CA LYS A 4 14.59 16.71 27.83
C LYS A 4 13.48 17.28 26.95
N VAL A 5 12.31 16.66 27.01
CA VAL A 5 11.09 17.13 26.34
C VAL A 5 10.02 17.39 27.37
N ILE A 6 9.44 18.59 27.36
CA ILE A 6 8.28 18.93 28.19
C ILE A 6 7.00 18.76 27.39
N VAL A 7 6.09 17.92 27.87
CA VAL A 7 4.75 17.73 27.32
C VAL A 7 3.72 18.40 28.22
N ILE A 8 2.95 19.34 27.64
CA ILE A 8 1.91 20.12 28.32
C ILE A 8 0.56 19.70 27.73
N GLY A 9 -0.16 18.80 28.39
CA GLY A 9 -1.42 18.32 27.83
C GLY A 9 -2.14 17.28 28.66
N GLY A 10 -3.39 17.60 29.05
CA GLY A 10 -4.36 16.66 29.61
C GLY A 10 -4.12 16.30 31.09
N ASN A 11 -5.19 15.96 31.79
CA ASN A 11 -5.22 15.47 33.18
C ASN A 11 -4.58 14.09 33.38
N LEU A 12 -3.76 13.61 32.42
CA LEU A 12 -3.20 12.25 32.38
C LEU A 12 -4.29 11.16 32.57
N ARG A 13 -5.47 11.40 31.99
CA ARG A 13 -6.64 10.48 32.03
C ARG A 13 -6.71 9.63 30.77
N LEU A 14 -7.50 8.56 30.82
CA LEU A 14 -7.84 7.74 29.65
C LEU A 14 -8.64 8.57 28.61
N ASN A 15 -7.93 9.14 27.63
CA ASN A 15 -8.45 9.92 26.51
C ASN A 15 -7.43 9.96 25.36
N GLY A 16 -7.87 10.39 24.17
CA GLY A 16 -7.04 10.40 22.96
C GLY A 16 -5.75 11.24 23.08
N ILE A 17 -5.79 12.39 23.76
CA ILE A 17 -4.58 13.22 23.96
C ILE A 17 -3.53 12.46 24.77
N SER A 18 -3.96 11.78 25.84
CA SER A 18 -3.03 11.05 26.69
C SER A 18 -2.55 9.77 26.00
N ALA A 19 -3.39 9.11 25.20
CA ALA A 19 -2.97 7.99 24.35
C ALA A 19 -1.88 8.42 23.36
N PHE A 20 -2.09 9.52 22.62
CA PHE A 20 -1.06 10.10 21.74
C PHE A 20 0.26 10.33 22.47
N ASN A 21 0.19 10.97 23.64
CA ASN A 21 1.36 11.30 24.43
C ASN A 21 2.09 10.06 24.94
N MET A 22 1.35 9.05 25.38
CA MET A 22 1.93 7.77 25.81
C MET A 22 2.62 7.06 24.66
N MET A 23 2.04 7.05 23.46
CA MET A 23 2.67 6.40 22.30
C MET A 23 3.97 7.06 21.90
N ILE A 24 4.02 8.40 21.83
CA ILE A 24 5.27 9.13 21.57
C ILE A 24 6.29 8.90 22.69
N PHE A 25 5.84 8.91 23.95
CA PHE A 25 6.71 8.64 25.10
C PHE A 25 7.30 7.23 25.06
N GLU A 26 6.49 6.22 24.80
CA GLU A 26 6.95 4.83 24.70
C GLU A 26 7.94 4.62 23.57
N SER A 27 7.67 5.19 22.39
CA SER A 27 8.56 5.08 21.24
C SER A 27 9.91 5.79 21.43
N LEU A 28 9.95 6.86 22.23
CA LEU A 28 11.10 7.77 22.26
C LEU A 28 11.78 7.92 23.64
N ARG A 29 11.28 7.26 24.70
CA ARG A 29 11.84 7.34 26.08
C ARG A 29 13.28 6.85 26.20
N ASP A 30 13.75 6.02 25.27
CA ASP A 30 15.13 5.56 25.26
C ASP A 30 16.10 6.63 24.75
N GLU A 31 15.59 7.63 24.03
CA GLU A 31 16.37 8.71 23.44
C GLU A 31 16.17 10.05 24.16
N PHE A 32 14.96 10.28 24.69
CA PHE A 32 14.58 11.52 25.37
C PHE A 32 14.10 11.28 26.80
N GLU A 33 14.32 12.28 27.65
CA GLU A 33 13.73 12.31 28.97
C GLU A 33 12.43 13.14 28.94
N PHE A 34 11.29 12.48 29.18
CA PHE A 34 9.98 13.11 29.10
C PHE A 34 9.50 13.66 30.45
N ILE A 35 9.01 14.89 30.41
CA ILE A 35 8.50 15.63 31.56
C ILE A 35 7.07 16.07 31.24
N PHE A 36 6.10 15.53 31.97
CA PHE A 36 4.69 15.82 31.79
C PHE A 36 4.23 16.90 32.78
N ILE A 37 3.49 17.89 32.28
CA ILE A 37 2.85 18.90 33.12
C ILE A 37 1.35 18.62 33.18
N ASN A 38 0.89 18.15 34.33
CA ASN A 38 -0.53 17.99 34.63
C ASN A 38 -1.11 19.33 35.10
N THR A 39 -2.11 19.86 34.40
CA THR A 39 -2.70 21.18 34.71
C THR A 39 -4.12 21.13 35.26
N ALA A 40 -4.63 19.93 35.54
CA ALA A 40 -6.02 19.72 35.92
C ALA A 40 -6.16 18.80 37.16
N PRO A 41 -7.10 19.12 38.07
CA PRO A 41 -7.34 18.29 39.26
C PRO A 41 -8.11 17.00 38.92
N GLY A 42 -8.06 16.03 39.84
CA GLY A 42 -8.78 14.74 39.77
C GLY A 42 -7.87 13.55 39.44
N GLU A 43 -8.49 12.40 39.16
CA GLU A 43 -7.74 11.16 38.84
C GLU A 43 -6.84 11.34 37.61
N SER A 44 -5.62 10.81 37.73
CA SER A 44 -4.60 10.73 36.68
C SER A 44 -4.21 9.28 36.45
N HIS A 45 -5.00 8.59 35.62
CA HIS A 45 -4.88 7.14 35.37
C HIS A 45 -3.51 6.70 34.86
N LEU A 46 -2.78 7.57 34.15
CA LEU A 46 -1.50 7.24 33.51
C LEU A 46 -0.27 7.70 34.32
N ARG A 47 -0.46 8.34 35.49
CA ARG A 47 0.65 8.92 36.25
C ARG A 47 1.67 7.86 36.66
N ASP A 48 1.20 6.79 37.29
CA ASP A 48 2.08 5.74 37.83
C ASP A 48 2.77 4.97 36.70
N GLU A 49 2.09 4.80 35.57
CA GLU A 49 2.67 4.22 34.36
C GLU A 49 3.80 5.10 33.80
N ILE A 50 3.58 6.42 33.69
CA ILE A 50 4.61 7.35 33.23
C ILE A 50 5.85 7.29 34.14
N ILE A 51 5.64 7.36 35.46
CA ILE A 51 6.74 7.37 36.44
C ILE A 51 7.50 6.04 36.44
N SER A 52 6.80 4.91 36.44
CA SER A 52 7.42 3.58 36.40
C SER A 52 8.21 3.34 35.12
N LYS A 53 7.83 3.98 34.01
CA LYS A 53 8.55 3.96 32.73
C LYS A 53 9.66 5.03 32.62
N GLY A 54 9.95 5.75 33.70
CA GLY A 54 11.06 6.72 33.78
C GLY A 54 10.73 8.13 33.33
N GLY A 55 9.45 8.44 33.08
CA GLY A 55 8.98 9.81 32.87
C GLY A 55 8.84 10.58 34.19
N ARG A 56 8.83 11.91 34.11
CA ARG A 56 8.59 12.79 35.26
C ARG A 56 7.28 13.53 35.13
N VAL A 57 6.61 13.80 36.25
CA VAL A 57 5.32 14.51 36.28
C VAL A 57 5.38 15.67 37.25
N TYR A 58 5.04 16.87 36.77
CA TYR A 58 4.81 18.07 37.58
C TYR A 58 3.33 18.42 37.60
N ASP A 59 2.79 18.74 38.78
CA ASP A 59 1.43 19.24 38.93
C ASP A 59 1.42 20.77 38.98
N VAL A 60 0.72 21.38 38.02
CA VAL A 60 0.47 22.83 37.89
C VAL A 60 -1.03 23.08 38.01
N ILE A 61 -1.55 22.72 39.18
CA ILE A 61 -2.98 22.84 39.53
C ILE A 61 -3.19 24.21 40.20
N VAL A 62 -4.03 25.03 39.59
CA VAL A 62 -4.36 26.37 40.08
C VAL A 62 -5.87 26.51 40.15
N ASP A 63 -6.37 26.95 41.31
CA ASP A 63 -7.79 27.17 41.54
C ASP A 63 -8.37 28.32 40.72
N GLY A 64 -9.68 28.25 40.48
CA GLY A 64 -10.45 29.26 39.75
C GLY A 64 -10.63 28.97 38.25
N SER A 65 -11.07 29.98 37.51
CA SER A 65 -11.39 29.87 36.08
C SER A 65 -10.97 31.11 35.28
N GLY A 66 -10.92 30.98 33.96
CA GLY A 66 -10.64 32.09 33.06
C GLY A 66 -9.18 32.55 33.02
N PRO A 67 -8.91 33.77 32.52
CA PRO A 67 -7.56 34.23 32.20
C PRO A 67 -6.60 34.26 33.40
N ALA A 68 -7.07 34.67 34.59
CA ALA A 68 -6.24 34.76 35.79
C ALA A 68 -5.60 33.42 36.17
N ARG A 69 -6.37 32.32 36.05
CA ARG A 69 -5.85 30.96 36.24
C ARG A 69 -4.78 30.63 35.18
N SER A 70 -5.06 30.90 33.91
CA SER A 70 -4.12 30.62 32.81
C SER A 70 -2.78 31.36 32.98
N PHE A 71 -2.79 32.61 33.47
CA PHE A 71 -1.56 33.37 33.76
C PHE A 71 -0.75 32.79 34.93
N LYS A 72 -1.42 32.40 36.02
CA LYS A 72 -0.76 31.75 37.17
C LYS A 72 -0.12 30.42 36.77
N GLN A 73 -0.84 29.60 35.99
CA GLN A 73 -0.30 28.35 35.45
C GLN A 73 0.91 28.61 34.54
N ALA A 74 0.83 29.60 33.65
CA ALA A 74 1.94 29.95 32.77
C ALA A 74 3.20 30.37 33.56
N LYS A 75 3.06 31.08 34.69
CA LYS A 75 4.21 31.44 35.54
C LYS A 75 4.90 30.20 36.11
N GLN A 76 4.15 29.25 36.67
CA GLN A 76 4.72 28.00 37.22
C GLN A 76 5.33 27.13 36.11
N ILE A 77 4.68 27.04 34.95
CA ILE A 77 5.23 26.33 33.78
C ILE A 77 6.58 26.94 33.34
N ARG A 78 6.70 28.27 33.36
CA ARG A 78 7.96 28.95 33.03
C ARG A 78 9.09 28.58 33.99
N GLU A 79 8.79 28.50 35.29
CA GLU A 79 9.77 28.11 36.32
C GLU A 79 10.28 26.67 36.08
N ILE A 80 9.37 25.75 35.73
CA ILE A 80 9.72 24.38 35.35
C ILE A 80 10.59 24.37 34.07
N ILE A 81 10.18 25.07 33.01
CA ILE A 81 10.95 25.16 31.76
C ILE A 81 12.37 25.68 32.03
N ARG A 82 12.51 26.72 32.85
CA ARG A 82 13.81 27.29 33.21
C ARG A 82 14.70 26.31 33.98
N ALA A 83 14.11 25.58 34.91
CA ALA A 83 14.83 24.60 35.72
C ALA A 83 15.27 23.39 34.88
N GLU A 84 14.39 22.92 34.00
CA GLU A 84 14.61 21.70 33.23
C GLU A 84 15.45 21.89 31.97
N LYS A 85 15.40 23.09 31.38
CA LYS A 85 16.08 23.46 30.12
C LYS A 85 15.82 22.44 29.00
N PRO A 86 14.56 22.21 28.61
CA PRO A 86 14.23 21.22 27.59
C PRO A 86 14.68 21.67 26.20
N VAL A 87 14.93 20.69 25.31
CA VAL A 87 15.13 20.96 23.88
C VAL A 87 13.81 21.25 23.17
N ALA A 88 12.71 20.68 23.68
CA ALA A 88 11.38 20.83 23.11
C ALA A 88 10.28 21.02 24.18
N VAL A 89 9.30 21.87 23.86
CA VAL A 89 8.02 21.99 24.60
C VAL A 89 6.88 21.68 23.64
N HIS A 90 6.07 20.67 23.97
CA HIS A 90 4.94 20.19 23.17
C HIS A 90 3.61 20.42 23.93
N SER A 91 2.75 21.30 23.42
CA SER A 91 1.52 21.73 24.12
C SER A 91 0.24 21.35 23.36
N HIS A 92 -0.73 20.70 24.02
CA HIS A 92 -1.91 20.06 23.41
C HIS A 92 -3.26 20.82 23.58
N TYR A 93 -3.23 22.08 24.04
CA TYR A 93 -4.41 22.88 24.40
C TYR A 93 -4.81 23.94 23.36
N PHE A 94 -6.01 23.89 22.79
CA PHE A 94 -6.44 24.92 21.84
C PHE A 94 -6.58 26.34 22.44
N SER A 95 -7.05 26.48 23.70
CA SER A 95 -7.32 27.81 24.29
C SER A 95 -6.12 28.45 25.01
N ASN A 96 -5.15 27.64 25.45
CA ASN A 96 -4.02 28.10 26.26
C ASN A 96 -2.64 27.85 25.62
N ASN A 97 -2.53 27.16 24.47
CA ASN A 97 -1.23 26.88 23.84
C ASN A 97 -0.38 28.14 23.67
N GLY A 98 -0.99 29.22 23.18
CA GLY A 98 -0.27 30.47 22.94
C GLY A 98 0.48 31.01 24.16
N ILE A 99 -0.14 30.96 25.34
CA ILE A 99 0.48 31.50 26.57
C ILE A 99 1.57 30.59 27.13
N TYR A 100 1.42 29.26 27.01
CA TYR A 100 2.44 28.31 27.46
C TYR A 100 3.66 28.33 26.53
N LEU A 101 3.45 28.36 25.21
CA LEU A 101 4.54 28.45 24.24
C LEU A 101 5.28 29.80 24.28
N LYS A 102 4.60 30.89 24.69
CA LYS A 102 5.28 32.14 25.01
C LYS A 102 6.32 31.95 26.12
N GLN A 103 6.05 31.12 27.14
CA GLN A 103 7.03 30.88 28.21
C GLN A 103 8.25 30.13 27.69
N ALA A 104 8.02 29.10 26.87
CA ALA A 104 9.09 28.35 26.21
C ALA A 104 9.96 29.26 25.32
N PHE A 105 9.33 30.17 24.57
CA PHE A 105 10.03 31.16 23.75
C PHE A 105 10.91 32.09 24.60
N VAL A 106 10.40 32.60 25.72
CA VAL A 106 11.15 33.50 26.61
C VAL A 106 12.35 32.80 27.26
N GLU A 107 12.27 31.48 27.49
CA GLU A 107 13.39 30.69 28.02
C GLU A 107 14.24 30.04 26.91
N ASN A 108 14.13 30.52 25.66
CA ASN A 108 14.93 30.10 24.49
C ASN A 108 14.87 28.60 24.16
N VAL A 109 13.76 27.92 24.44
CA VAL A 109 13.56 26.52 24.03
C VAL A 109 13.49 26.46 22.51
N GLN A 110 14.38 25.71 21.85
CA GLN A 110 14.50 25.66 20.39
C GLN A 110 13.21 25.21 19.71
N THR A 111 12.67 24.05 20.13
CA THR A 111 11.48 23.45 19.53
C THR A 111 10.23 23.72 20.37
N ARG A 112 9.22 24.34 19.77
CA ARG A 112 7.98 24.77 20.44
C ARG A 112 6.79 24.32 19.59
N ILE A 113 6.07 23.30 20.04
CA ILE A 113 5.01 22.64 19.26
C ILE A 113 3.64 22.99 19.84
N SER A 114 2.77 23.51 19.01
CA SER A 114 1.34 23.63 19.30
C SER A 114 0.60 22.47 18.63
N GLN A 115 -0.04 21.61 19.42
CA GLN A 115 -0.94 20.57 18.93
C GLN A 115 -2.39 20.86 19.31
N CYS A 116 -3.28 20.87 18.33
CA CYS A 116 -4.72 21.08 18.47
C CYS A 116 -5.42 19.74 18.24
N ASN A 117 -6.08 19.22 19.28
CA ASN A 117 -6.71 17.90 19.23
C ASN A 117 -8.24 17.95 19.17
N ASN A 118 -8.84 19.14 19.04
CA ASN A 118 -10.28 19.33 19.10
C ASN A 118 -10.72 20.48 18.20
N ALA A 119 -11.85 20.30 17.50
CA ALA A 119 -12.50 21.30 16.66
C ALA A 119 -13.96 21.55 17.12
N PRO A 120 -14.19 22.15 18.30
CA PRO A 120 -15.56 22.40 18.76
C PRO A 120 -16.24 23.43 17.85
N LEU A 121 -17.54 23.23 17.59
CA LEU A 121 -18.34 24.19 16.85
C LEU A 121 -18.27 25.58 17.50
N TRP A 122 -18.01 26.60 16.69
CA TRP A 122 -17.82 27.97 17.20
C TRP A 122 -19.06 28.47 17.95
N SER A 123 -20.26 28.10 17.47
CA SER A 123 -21.56 28.39 18.07
C SER A 123 -21.69 27.83 19.49
N GLN A 124 -21.08 26.69 19.80
CA GLN A 124 -21.17 26.03 21.11
C GLN A 124 -20.21 26.60 22.17
N LEU A 125 -19.23 27.42 21.77
CA LEU A 125 -18.28 28.02 22.70
C LEU A 125 -18.88 29.23 23.43
N LYS A 126 -18.77 29.25 24.77
CA LYS A 126 -19.06 30.44 25.60
C LYS A 126 -18.17 31.62 25.19
N PHE A 127 -18.67 32.85 25.31
CA PHE A 127 -17.98 34.09 24.88
C PHE A 127 -16.52 34.18 25.37
N GLY A 128 -16.28 34.00 26.67
CA GLY A 128 -14.91 34.06 27.22
C GLY A 128 -13.96 33.01 26.62
N LYS A 129 -14.47 31.83 26.26
CA LYS A 129 -13.68 30.77 25.61
C LYS A 129 -13.37 31.14 24.15
N ARG A 130 -14.31 31.74 23.43
CA ARG A 130 -14.06 32.29 22.08
C ARG A 130 -12.94 33.33 22.09
N MET A 131 -12.94 34.23 23.08
CA MET A 131 -11.88 35.25 23.22
C MET A 131 -10.52 34.61 23.56
N ALA A 132 -10.49 33.61 24.43
CA ALA A 132 -9.26 32.86 24.72
C ALA A 132 -8.70 32.16 23.47
N VAL A 133 -9.55 31.52 22.67
CA VAL A 133 -9.12 30.91 21.40
C VAL A 133 -8.57 31.94 20.43
N LYS A 134 -9.25 33.08 20.22
CA LYS A 134 -8.75 34.17 19.38
C LYS A 134 -7.36 34.67 19.83
N SER A 135 -7.15 34.81 21.14
CA SER A 135 -5.86 35.18 21.70
C SER A 135 -4.80 34.10 21.47
N SER A 136 -5.15 32.83 21.72
CA SER A 136 -4.29 31.67 21.49
C SER A 136 -3.84 31.60 20.03
N ARG A 137 -4.77 31.74 19.04
CA ARG A 137 -4.46 31.75 17.60
C ARG A 137 -3.36 32.75 17.25
N ARG A 138 -3.43 33.98 17.76
CA ARG A 138 -2.42 35.02 17.51
C ARG A 138 -1.08 34.66 18.14
N MET A 139 -1.09 34.11 19.35
CA MET A 139 0.12 33.79 20.10
C MET A 139 0.82 32.54 19.56
N VAL A 140 0.11 31.49 19.17
CA VAL A 140 0.72 30.28 18.59
C VAL A 140 1.42 30.60 17.28
N LYS A 141 0.83 31.42 16.40
CA LYS A 141 1.49 31.90 15.18
C LYS A 141 2.80 32.66 15.45
N LYS A 142 2.90 33.33 16.60
CA LYS A 142 4.09 34.10 16.98
C LYS A 142 5.16 33.27 17.68
N TYR A 143 4.76 32.34 18.55
CA TYR A 143 5.68 31.67 19.47
C TYR A 143 5.92 30.19 19.17
N ALA A 144 5.05 29.52 18.42
CA ALA A 144 5.28 28.14 18.03
C ALA A 144 6.27 28.08 16.84
N THR A 145 7.07 27.02 16.82
CA THR A 145 7.86 26.60 15.65
C THR A 145 7.08 25.64 14.76
N HIS A 146 6.16 24.86 15.36
CA HIS A 146 5.39 23.83 14.67
C HIS A 146 3.92 23.91 15.10
N LEU A 147 3.03 23.79 14.13
CA LEU A 147 1.58 23.90 14.30
C LEU A 147 0.93 22.61 13.79
N PHE A 148 0.39 21.79 14.70
CA PHE A 148 -0.20 20.49 14.39
C PHE A 148 -1.68 20.44 14.75
N GLY A 149 -2.52 19.98 13.83
CA GLY A 149 -3.91 19.58 14.09
C GLY A 149 -4.04 18.07 14.01
N CYS A 150 -4.82 17.44 14.89
CA CYS A 150 -5.08 15.99 14.80
C CYS A 150 -5.93 15.58 13.59
N SER A 151 -6.59 16.56 12.97
CA SER A 151 -7.47 16.47 11.81
C SER A 151 -7.47 17.79 11.06
N GLU A 152 -7.97 17.79 9.83
CA GLU A 152 -8.13 19.00 9.01
C GLU A 152 -9.00 20.03 9.73
N SER A 153 -10.15 19.60 10.26
CA SER A 153 -11.03 20.49 11.04
C SER A 153 -10.33 21.11 12.25
N SER A 154 -9.44 20.37 12.93
CA SER A 154 -8.70 20.88 14.09
C SER A 154 -7.57 21.84 13.71
N ARG A 155 -6.93 21.61 12.56
CA ARG A 155 -5.89 22.46 11.97
C ARG A 155 -6.50 23.79 11.57
N GLU A 156 -7.56 23.76 10.77
CA GLU A 156 -8.32 24.95 10.36
C GLU A 156 -8.86 25.70 11.58
N PHE A 157 -9.39 24.97 12.57
CA PHE A 157 -9.94 25.57 13.79
C PHE A 157 -8.92 26.40 14.57
N LEU A 158 -7.63 26.08 14.61
CA LEU A 158 -6.67 26.87 15.41
C LEU A 158 -5.67 27.67 14.55
N TYR A 159 -5.32 27.16 13.39
CA TYR A 159 -4.24 27.70 12.56
C TYR A 159 -4.74 28.25 11.22
N GLY A 160 -5.95 27.91 10.80
CA GLY A 160 -6.46 28.24 9.46
C GLY A 160 -5.74 27.39 8.41
N ASN A 161 -5.27 28.03 7.34
CA ASN A 161 -4.50 27.35 6.29
C ASN A 161 -3.05 27.04 6.70
N ASP A 162 -2.59 27.52 7.86
CA ASP A 162 -1.26 27.23 8.39
C ASP A 162 -1.21 25.88 9.12
N GLY A 163 -0.03 25.29 9.23
CA GLY A 163 0.20 24.07 10.01
C GLY A 163 -0.11 22.77 9.26
N LYS A 164 0.08 21.65 9.95
CA LYS A 164 0.08 20.29 9.40
C LYS A 164 -0.90 19.38 10.13
N VAL A 165 -1.53 18.46 9.41
CA VAL A 165 -2.31 17.38 10.03
C VAL A 165 -1.37 16.29 10.54
N VAL A 166 -1.54 15.91 11.80
CA VAL A 166 -0.78 14.89 12.52
C VAL A 166 -1.77 14.00 13.25
N ASN A 167 -2.16 12.89 12.60
CA ASN A 167 -3.20 11.99 13.09
C ASN A 167 -2.81 11.28 14.39
N PHE A 168 -3.80 10.68 15.05
CA PHE A 168 -3.55 9.81 16.20
C PHE A 168 -2.89 8.50 15.74
N PRO A 169 -1.70 8.17 16.25
CA PRO A 169 -0.98 6.97 15.82
C PRO A 169 -1.61 5.71 16.42
N ILE A 170 -1.40 4.57 15.77
CA ILE A 170 -1.76 3.20 16.16
C ILE A 170 -0.52 2.33 16.01
N ASP A 171 -0.33 1.44 16.97
CA ASP A 171 0.61 0.35 16.86
C ASP A 171 -0.02 -0.77 16.02
N PHE A 172 0.27 -0.78 14.72
CA PHE A 172 -0.30 -1.78 13.81
C PHE A 172 0.22 -3.19 14.09
N ASP A 173 1.42 -3.35 14.63
CA ASP A 173 1.95 -4.68 14.98
C ASP A 173 1.14 -5.32 16.12
N VAL A 174 0.60 -4.46 17.00
CA VAL A 174 -0.32 -4.86 18.07
C VAL A 174 -1.75 -5.06 17.54
N TYR A 175 -2.29 -4.12 16.75
CA TYR A 175 -3.72 -4.13 16.39
C TYR A 175 -4.06 -5.06 15.22
N SER A 176 -3.12 -5.36 14.32
CA SER A 176 -3.36 -6.26 13.17
C SER A 176 -3.55 -7.74 13.55
N LYS A 177 -3.38 -8.10 14.82
CA LYS A 177 -3.46 -9.49 15.29
C LYS A 177 -4.65 -9.67 16.23
N PRO A 178 -5.67 -10.47 15.85
CA PRO A 178 -6.75 -10.83 16.76
C PRO A 178 -6.21 -11.48 18.04
N CYS A 179 -6.89 -11.25 19.16
CA CYS A 179 -6.59 -11.92 20.41
C CYS A 179 -7.35 -13.25 20.50
N GLU A 180 -6.64 -14.34 20.77
CA GLU A 180 -7.23 -15.66 21.00
C GLU A 180 -7.89 -15.76 22.39
N GLY A 181 -8.85 -16.68 22.54
CA GLY A 181 -9.48 -17.00 23.83
C GLY A 181 -10.36 -15.89 24.43
N CYS A 182 -10.72 -14.86 23.66
CA CYS A 182 -11.47 -13.72 24.19
C CYS A 182 -12.90 -14.10 24.61
N PHE A 183 -13.58 -15.01 23.90
CA PHE A 183 -14.91 -15.47 24.28
C PHE A 183 -14.91 -16.11 25.68
N GLU A 184 -13.99 -17.04 25.93
CA GLU A 184 -13.87 -17.73 27.22
C GLU A 184 -13.46 -16.78 28.35
N LYS A 185 -12.48 -15.91 28.09
CA LYS A 185 -11.97 -14.92 29.05
C LYS A 185 -13.09 -14.03 29.61
N TYR A 186 -14.04 -13.65 28.77
CA TYR A 186 -15.14 -12.75 29.13
C TYR A 186 -16.49 -13.46 29.33
N GLY A 187 -16.54 -14.80 29.25
CA GLY A 187 -17.77 -15.57 29.40
C GLY A 187 -18.81 -15.26 28.32
N LEU A 188 -18.36 -14.98 27.10
CA LEU A 188 -19.20 -14.65 25.94
C LEU A 188 -19.61 -15.93 25.20
N ASP A 189 -20.88 -16.03 24.84
CA ASP A 189 -21.42 -17.10 24.00
C ASP A 189 -21.00 -16.90 22.54
N CYS A 190 -20.29 -17.88 21.95
CA CYS A 190 -19.81 -17.84 20.58
C CYS A 190 -20.91 -17.87 19.51
N ASN A 191 -22.14 -18.23 19.88
CA ASN A 191 -23.29 -18.22 18.96
C ASN A 191 -23.98 -16.86 18.87
N LYS A 192 -23.55 -15.87 19.67
CA LYS A 192 -24.09 -14.51 19.66
C LYS A 192 -23.22 -13.55 18.84
N LYS A 193 -23.83 -12.45 18.42
CA LYS A 193 -23.21 -11.40 17.59
C LYS A 193 -22.90 -10.17 18.44
N TYR A 194 -21.62 -9.88 18.66
CA TYR A 194 -21.18 -8.79 19.52
C TYR A 194 -20.83 -7.53 18.75
N PHE A 195 -21.16 -6.38 19.33
CA PHE A 195 -20.87 -5.06 18.79
C PHE A 195 -20.29 -4.16 19.88
N LEU A 196 -19.29 -3.36 19.54
CA LEU A 196 -18.56 -2.58 20.55
C LEU A 196 -18.87 -1.08 20.44
N PHE A 197 -19.26 -0.46 21.54
CA PHE A 197 -19.08 0.96 21.77
C PHE A 197 -17.93 1.17 22.76
N SER A 198 -16.96 2.02 22.40
CA SER A 198 -15.88 2.44 23.30
C SER A 198 -15.69 3.95 23.29
N GLY A 199 -15.77 4.59 24.46
CA GLY A 199 -15.52 6.01 24.60
C GLY A 199 -16.07 6.66 25.86
N ARG A 200 -15.90 7.98 25.97
CA ARG A 200 -16.38 8.76 27.12
C ARG A 200 -17.90 8.94 27.07
N LEU A 201 -18.63 8.46 28.08
CA LEU A 201 -20.10 8.47 28.14
C LEU A 201 -20.63 9.89 28.38
N THR A 202 -20.96 10.58 27.29
CA THR A 202 -21.48 11.95 27.27
C THR A 202 -22.66 12.05 26.31
N LYS A 203 -23.49 13.10 26.45
CA LYS A 203 -24.61 13.36 25.53
C LYS A 203 -24.19 13.46 24.06
N VAL A 204 -22.98 13.96 23.79
CA VAL A 204 -22.43 14.06 22.42
C VAL A 204 -22.20 12.68 21.81
N LYS A 205 -21.84 11.67 22.62
CA LYS A 205 -21.63 10.29 22.16
C LYS A 205 -22.92 9.53 21.86
N ASN A 206 -24.06 10.04 22.31
CA ASN A 206 -25.38 9.51 21.99
C ASN A 206 -25.54 7.99 22.22
N VAL A 207 -24.98 7.47 23.32
CA VAL A 207 -25.00 6.02 23.59
C VAL A 207 -26.42 5.50 23.87
N SER A 208 -27.30 6.34 24.42
CA SER A 208 -28.72 6.00 24.61
C SER A 208 -29.38 5.57 23.30
N PHE A 209 -29.09 6.25 22.19
CA PHE A 209 -29.65 5.92 20.88
C PHE A 209 -29.30 4.48 20.47
N ILE A 210 -28.05 4.05 20.67
CA ILE A 210 -27.66 2.68 20.29
C ILE A 210 -28.22 1.64 21.27
N ILE A 211 -28.33 1.96 22.56
CA ILE A 211 -29.03 1.09 23.52
C ILE A 211 -30.50 0.90 23.10
N ASP A 212 -31.16 1.95 22.63
CA ASP A 212 -32.53 1.86 22.14
C ASP A 212 -32.61 1.02 20.87
N VAL A 213 -31.64 1.10 19.93
CA VAL A 213 -31.57 0.22 18.75
C VAL A 213 -31.49 -1.25 19.18
N PHE A 214 -30.65 -1.59 20.16
CA PHE A 214 -30.51 -2.95 20.67
C PHE A 214 -31.74 -3.44 21.45
N ASN A 215 -32.58 -2.53 21.96
CA ASN A 215 -33.87 -2.89 22.55
C ASN A 215 -34.84 -3.52 21.54
N ASP A 216 -34.70 -3.18 20.25
CA ASP A 216 -35.58 -3.65 19.18
C ASP A 216 -34.99 -4.84 18.40
N LEU A 217 -33.83 -5.33 18.82
CA LEU A 217 -33.14 -6.50 18.28
C LEU A 217 -33.37 -7.72 19.18
N SER A 218 -33.22 -8.92 18.62
CA SER A 218 -33.27 -10.15 19.42
C SER A 218 -32.07 -10.28 20.36
N ASP A 219 -32.17 -11.15 21.37
CA ASP A 219 -31.10 -11.42 22.36
C ASP A 219 -29.82 -12.06 21.76
N GLU A 220 -29.84 -12.40 20.46
CA GLU A 220 -28.67 -12.85 19.68
C GLU A 220 -27.67 -11.70 19.46
N TYR A 221 -28.15 -10.46 19.34
CA TYR A 221 -27.33 -9.27 19.09
C TYR A 221 -26.98 -8.59 20.41
N VAL A 222 -25.70 -8.49 20.73
CA VAL A 222 -25.21 -8.00 22.02
C VAL A 222 -24.38 -6.73 21.87
N LEU A 223 -24.75 -5.68 22.58
CA LEU A 223 -23.99 -4.44 22.67
C LEU A 223 -23.02 -4.48 23.86
N MET A 224 -21.73 -4.41 23.59
CA MET A 224 -20.68 -4.21 24.58
C MET A 224 -20.41 -2.72 24.73
N VAL A 225 -20.62 -2.16 25.92
CA VAL A 225 -20.37 -0.75 26.24
C VAL A 225 -19.16 -0.66 27.17
N MET A 226 -18.09 -0.03 26.68
CA MET A 226 -16.90 0.25 27.47
C MET A 226 -16.65 1.76 27.55
N GLY A 227 -16.63 2.30 28.77
CA GLY A 227 -16.45 3.75 28.92
C GLY A 227 -16.64 4.25 30.33
N TYR A 228 -16.46 5.55 30.50
CA TYR A 228 -16.76 6.28 31.73
C TYR A 228 -17.26 7.67 31.39
N GLY A 229 -18.08 8.28 32.24
CA GLY A 229 -18.52 9.65 32.02
C GLY A 229 -19.77 10.05 32.78
N PRO A 230 -20.19 11.32 32.66
CA PRO A 230 -21.35 11.84 33.39
C PRO A 230 -22.67 11.10 33.09
N GLU A 231 -22.79 10.43 31.94
CA GLU A 231 -24.00 9.69 31.58
C GLU A 231 -23.96 8.21 32.00
N GLU A 232 -22.87 7.72 32.61
CA GLU A 232 -22.70 6.28 32.91
C GLU A 232 -23.83 5.71 33.78
N GLU A 233 -24.17 6.38 34.88
CA GLU A 233 -25.20 5.92 35.81
C GLU A 233 -26.60 5.95 35.17
N ASN A 234 -26.86 6.96 34.33
CA ASN A 234 -28.14 7.07 33.61
C ASN A 234 -28.31 5.93 32.60
N LEU A 235 -27.26 5.61 31.84
CA LEU A 235 -27.30 4.52 30.84
C LEU A 235 -27.46 3.15 31.52
N LYS A 236 -26.79 2.90 32.65
CA LYS A 236 -26.98 1.68 33.43
C LYS A 236 -28.42 1.54 33.95
N LYS A 237 -28.98 2.61 34.50
CA LYS A 237 -30.38 2.67 34.94
C LYS A 237 -31.38 2.45 33.80
N GLN A 238 -31.10 2.96 32.60
CA GLN A 238 -31.93 2.73 31.41
C GLN A 238 -31.96 1.23 31.03
N VAL A 239 -30.79 0.59 30.98
CA VAL A 239 -30.66 -0.84 30.65
C VAL A 239 -31.38 -1.72 31.69
N GLU A 240 -31.17 -1.44 32.97
CA GLU A 240 -31.83 -2.15 34.08
C GLU A 240 -33.36 -1.94 34.04
N GLY A 241 -33.82 -0.70 33.85
CA GLY A 241 -35.23 -0.36 33.82
C GLY A 241 -35.99 -0.98 32.64
N ASN A 242 -35.31 -1.16 31.50
CA ASN A 242 -35.85 -1.83 30.31
C ASN A 242 -35.76 -3.37 30.38
N GLY A 243 -35.07 -3.92 31.39
CA GLY A 243 -34.84 -5.37 31.50
C GLY A 243 -33.97 -5.95 30.38
N GLN A 244 -33.12 -5.13 29.75
CA GLN A 244 -32.30 -5.52 28.61
C GLN A 244 -31.15 -6.44 29.04
N LYS A 245 -31.14 -7.67 28.51
CA LYS A 245 -30.07 -8.67 28.79
C LYS A 245 -28.97 -8.69 27.75
N ASN A 246 -29.18 -8.00 26.62
CA ASN A 246 -28.27 -7.96 25.49
C ASN A 246 -27.39 -6.70 25.46
N VAL A 247 -27.26 -5.98 26.59
CA VAL A 247 -26.33 -4.85 26.76
C VAL A 247 -25.38 -5.16 27.92
N LEU A 248 -24.08 -5.24 27.64
CA LEU A 248 -23.04 -5.60 28.60
C LEU A 248 -22.11 -4.41 28.85
N PHE A 249 -21.93 -4.04 30.12
CA PHE A 249 -20.97 -3.00 30.51
C PHE A 249 -19.63 -3.61 30.92
N PHE A 250 -18.54 -3.09 30.35
CA PHE A 250 -17.17 -3.52 30.64
C PHE A 250 -16.40 -2.46 31.44
N ASP A 251 -15.41 -2.89 32.21
CA ASP A 251 -14.52 -1.98 32.91
C ASP A 251 -13.76 -1.09 31.91
N LYS A 252 -13.60 0.20 32.25
CA LYS A 252 -12.93 1.18 31.38
C LYS A 252 -11.44 0.90 31.09
N ARG A 253 -10.82 -0.03 31.81
CA ARG A 253 -9.44 -0.49 31.62
C ARG A 253 -9.35 -1.78 30.81
N THR A 254 -10.48 -2.36 30.41
CA THR A 254 -10.51 -3.56 29.54
C THR A 254 -9.75 -3.25 28.25
N PRO A 255 -8.83 -4.11 27.79
CA PRO A 255 -8.11 -3.87 26.55
C PRO A 255 -9.07 -3.85 25.35
N VAL A 256 -9.17 -2.70 24.67
CA VAL A 256 -10.05 -2.49 23.51
C VAL A 256 -9.89 -3.60 22.46
N ARG A 257 -8.64 -3.97 22.16
CA ARG A 257 -8.30 -4.97 21.14
C ARG A 257 -8.93 -6.34 21.42
N GLU A 258 -9.05 -6.72 22.68
CA GLU A 258 -9.67 -8.01 23.03
C GLU A 258 -11.17 -7.99 22.75
N LEU A 259 -11.86 -6.89 23.07
CA LEU A 259 -13.29 -6.75 22.73
C LEU A 259 -13.50 -6.63 21.21
N LEU A 260 -12.59 -5.97 20.49
CA LEU A 260 -12.62 -5.93 19.02
C LEU A 260 -12.49 -7.32 18.41
N SER A 261 -11.68 -8.21 18.99
CA SER A 261 -11.43 -9.56 18.47
C SER A 261 -12.69 -10.44 18.42
N VAL A 262 -13.74 -10.10 19.18
CA VAL A 262 -15.03 -10.80 19.18
C VAL A 262 -16.16 -9.99 18.55
N SER A 263 -15.87 -8.79 18.04
CA SER A 263 -16.89 -7.85 17.55
C SER A 263 -17.08 -7.92 16.04
N TYR A 264 -18.34 -7.98 15.59
CA TYR A 264 -18.71 -7.81 14.18
C TYR A 264 -18.50 -6.38 13.69
N ALA A 265 -18.82 -5.40 14.55
CA ALA A 265 -18.59 -4.00 14.25
C ALA A 265 -18.40 -3.16 15.51
N MET A 266 -17.67 -2.05 15.34
CA MET A 266 -17.64 -0.94 16.28
C MET A 266 -18.71 0.09 15.92
N LEU A 267 -19.42 0.59 16.93
CA LEU A 267 -20.56 1.50 16.78
C LEU A 267 -20.26 2.87 17.37
N LEU A 268 -20.47 3.93 16.60
CA LEU A 268 -20.24 5.30 17.07
C LEU A 268 -21.32 6.29 16.59
N PRO A 269 -22.42 6.46 17.34
CA PRO A 269 -23.57 7.30 16.93
C PRO A 269 -23.41 8.79 17.31
N SER A 270 -22.17 9.32 17.29
CA SER A 270 -21.85 10.61 17.92
C SER A 270 -22.37 11.82 17.13
N TYR A 271 -22.97 12.80 17.81
CA TYR A 271 -23.42 14.06 17.16
C TYR A 271 -22.29 14.95 16.64
N HIS A 272 -21.08 14.76 17.12
CA HIS A 272 -19.86 15.42 16.65
C HIS A 272 -18.64 14.67 17.18
N GLU A 273 -17.64 14.44 16.34
CA GLU A 273 -16.32 13.93 16.72
C GLU A 273 -15.26 14.59 15.83
N GLY A 274 -14.04 14.71 16.35
CA GLY A 274 -12.88 14.94 15.50
C GLY A 274 -12.55 13.63 14.77
N ILE A 275 -11.28 13.22 14.77
CA ILE A 275 -10.94 11.87 14.36
C ILE A 275 -11.14 10.93 15.56
N PRO A 276 -12.13 10.02 15.53
CA PRO A 276 -12.35 9.11 16.63
C PRO A 276 -11.28 8.02 16.62
N PHE A 277 -10.35 8.09 17.57
CA PHE A 277 -9.24 7.14 17.67
C PHE A 277 -9.67 5.65 17.63
N ILE A 278 -10.84 5.36 18.22
CA ILE A 278 -11.41 4.01 18.24
C ILE A 278 -11.77 3.48 16.85
N SER A 279 -12.23 4.32 15.90
CA SER A 279 -12.54 3.84 14.53
C SER A 279 -11.27 3.43 13.80
N VAL A 280 -10.19 4.15 14.05
CA VAL A 280 -8.88 3.84 13.48
C VAL A 280 -8.38 2.50 14.04
N GLN A 281 -8.55 2.26 15.35
CA GLN A 281 -8.20 0.99 16.03
C GLN A 281 -9.01 -0.20 15.52
N SER A 282 -10.32 -0.02 15.34
CA SER A 282 -11.21 -1.05 14.82
C SER A 282 -10.80 -1.48 13.42
N GLN A 283 -10.61 -0.54 12.50
CA GLN A 283 -10.24 -0.85 11.12
C GLN A 283 -8.83 -1.46 11.04
N ALA A 284 -7.89 -1.01 11.88
CA ALA A 284 -6.57 -1.63 12.04
C ALA A 284 -6.64 -3.07 12.55
N SER A 285 -7.72 -3.45 13.24
CA SER A 285 -7.98 -4.83 13.68
C SER A 285 -8.83 -5.63 12.70
N GLY A 286 -9.25 -5.03 11.58
CA GLY A 286 -10.15 -5.67 10.62
C GLY A 286 -11.62 -5.62 11.00
N VAL A 287 -11.98 -4.85 12.03
CA VAL A 287 -13.35 -4.70 12.51
C VAL A 287 -14.02 -3.53 11.78
N SER A 288 -15.18 -3.81 11.20
CA SER A 288 -16.00 -2.79 10.53
C SER A 288 -16.52 -1.74 11.50
N CYS A 289 -16.75 -0.53 11.00
CA CYS A 289 -17.21 0.62 11.78
C CYS A 289 -18.55 1.14 11.25
N LEU A 290 -19.57 1.16 12.10
CA LEU A 290 -20.82 1.87 11.83
C LEU A 290 -20.77 3.22 12.55
N LEU A 291 -20.65 4.29 11.77
CA LEU A 291 -20.40 5.65 12.23
C LEU A 291 -21.60 6.52 11.86
N SER A 292 -21.94 7.53 12.67
CA SER A 292 -22.95 8.51 12.26
C SER A 292 -22.39 9.51 11.22
N ASP A 293 -23.25 10.04 10.35
CA ASP A 293 -22.89 11.05 9.32
C ASP A 293 -22.31 12.37 9.86
N TYR A 294 -22.32 12.58 11.18
CA TYR A 294 -21.69 13.72 11.84
C TYR A 294 -20.19 13.54 12.14
N ILE A 295 -19.63 12.37 11.82
CA ILE A 295 -18.22 12.03 12.04
C ILE A 295 -17.46 12.30 10.75
N THR A 296 -16.25 12.86 10.85
CA THR A 296 -15.39 13.10 9.69
C THR A 296 -14.94 11.79 9.01
N GLU A 297 -14.91 11.80 7.68
CA GLU A 297 -14.38 10.70 6.85
C GLU A 297 -12.86 10.55 6.95
N GLU A 298 -12.16 11.50 7.59
CA GLU A 298 -10.70 11.47 7.75
C GLU A 298 -10.17 10.19 8.45
N SER A 299 -11.02 9.42 9.13
CA SER A 299 -10.66 8.17 9.82
C SER A 299 -10.82 6.90 8.98
N GLN A 300 -11.23 6.99 7.71
CA GLN A 300 -11.56 5.82 6.88
C GLN A 300 -10.32 5.10 6.30
N MET A 301 -10.30 3.77 6.42
CA MET A 301 -9.33 2.85 5.80
C MET A 301 -10.01 1.75 4.94
N GLY A 302 -11.28 1.97 4.58
CA GLY A 302 -12.07 1.03 3.75
C GLY A 302 -13.03 0.12 4.53
N LEU A 303 -13.16 0.29 5.85
CA LEU A 303 -14.05 -0.50 6.71
C LEU A 303 -15.04 0.38 7.50
N SER A 304 -15.42 1.53 6.95
CA SER A 304 -16.36 2.47 7.60
C SER A 304 -17.63 2.62 6.77
N THR A 305 -18.78 2.56 7.45
CA THR A 305 -20.10 2.87 6.90
C THR A 305 -20.70 4.01 7.69
N PHE A 306 -21.08 5.10 7.00
CA PHE A 306 -21.69 6.28 7.59
C PHE A 306 -23.22 6.20 7.49
N LEU A 307 -23.89 6.43 8.61
CA LEU A 307 -25.32 6.23 8.80
C LEU A 307 -25.98 7.48 9.38
N SER A 308 -27.13 7.85 8.82
CA SER A 308 -28.01 8.85 9.46
C SER A 308 -28.45 8.34 10.85
N LEU A 309 -28.71 9.27 11.79
CA LEU A 309 -29.18 8.92 13.15
C LEU A 309 -30.68 8.53 13.14
N ASN A 310 -30.98 7.44 12.44
CA ASN A 310 -32.29 6.80 12.35
C ASN A 310 -32.20 5.35 12.85
N LYS A 311 -33.15 4.94 13.70
CA LYS A 311 -33.11 3.64 14.38
C LYS A 311 -33.16 2.46 13.42
N ASP A 312 -34.00 2.53 12.39
CA ASP A 312 -34.20 1.44 11.42
C ASP A 312 -32.97 1.27 10.52
N VAL A 313 -32.31 2.37 10.15
CA VAL A 313 -31.07 2.34 9.37
C VAL A 313 -29.96 1.60 10.12
N TRP A 314 -29.74 1.95 11.40
CA TRP A 314 -28.74 1.28 12.23
C TRP A 314 -29.08 -0.20 12.48
N LYS A 315 -30.35 -0.51 12.72
CA LYS A 315 -30.83 -1.89 12.87
C LYS A 315 -30.53 -2.73 11.62
N SER A 316 -30.81 -2.18 10.44
CA SER A 316 -30.61 -2.87 9.17
C SER A 316 -29.13 -3.12 8.90
N ALA A 317 -28.28 -2.12 9.15
CA ALA A 317 -26.83 -2.25 9.01
C ALA A 317 -26.22 -3.28 9.97
N ILE A 318 -26.70 -3.35 11.22
CA ILE A 318 -26.28 -4.34 12.23
C ILE A 318 -26.62 -5.77 11.78
N ILE A 319 -27.82 -5.98 11.24
CA ILE A 319 -28.26 -7.30 10.75
C ILE A 319 -27.45 -7.69 9.50
N GLU A 320 -27.30 -6.77 8.56
CA GLU A 320 -26.56 -7.02 7.31
C GLU A 320 -25.10 -7.39 7.57
N ILE A 321 -24.40 -6.61 8.40
CA ILE A 321 -22.97 -6.82 8.63
C ILE A 321 -22.67 -8.13 9.35
N SER A 322 -23.61 -8.60 10.16
CA SER A 322 -23.49 -9.86 10.91
C SER A 322 -24.14 -11.06 10.21
N SER A 323 -24.63 -10.89 8.98
CA SER A 323 -25.08 -12.01 8.13
C SER A 323 -23.92 -12.83 7.57
N LYS A 324 -22.71 -12.27 7.59
CA LYS A 324 -21.47 -12.90 7.11
C LYS A 324 -20.72 -13.57 8.27
N GLU A 325 -19.77 -14.43 7.94
CA GLU A 325 -18.85 -14.99 8.93
C GLU A 325 -17.98 -13.88 9.54
N LEU A 326 -17.63 -14.02 10.82
CA LEU A 326 -16.76 -13.07 11.51
C LEU A 326 -15.31 -13.24 10.99
N VAL A 327 -14.94 -12.41 10.03
CA VAL A 327 -13.58 -12.37 9.47
C VAL A 327 -12.96 -11.02 9.77
N HIS A 328 -11.80 -11.05 10.43
CA HIS A 328 -11.00 -9.85 10.69
C HIS A 328 -9.94 -9.71 9.61
N GLU A 329 -10.12 -8.71 8.74
CA GLU A 329 -9.11 -8.32 7.75
C GLU A 329 -8.52 -6.93 8.07
N PRO A 330 -7.43 -6.87 8.87
CA PRO A 330 -6.73 -5.64 9.20
C PRO A 330 -6.52 -4.72 8.00
N LYS A 331 -6.90 -3.44 8.14
CA LYS A 331 -6.57 -2.40 7.16
C LYS A 331 -5.41 -1.58 7.66
N TYR A 332 -4.51 -1.22 6.76
CA TYR A 332 -3.32 -0.45 7.06
C TYR A 332 -3.38 0.91 6.37
N ASP A 333 -3.06 1.96 7.11
CA ASP A 333 -2.85 3.29 6.55
C ASP A 333 -1.70 3.96 7.29
N ARG A 334 -0.65 4.27 6.53
CA ARG A 334 0.59 4.89 6.99
C ARG A 334 0.36 6.16 7.81
N ARG A 335 -0.71 6.94 7.51
CA ARG A 335 -1.03 8.18 8.25
C ARG A 335 -1.22 7.96 9.74
N PHE A 336 -1.66 6.75 10.12
CA PHE A 336 -1.91 6.38 11.51
C PHE A 336 -0.83 5.50 12.08
N ASP A 337 0.25 5.19 11.37
CA ASP A 337 1.26 4.27 11.91
C ASP A 337 2.23 5.01 12.84
N THR A 338 2.36 4.48 14.06
CA THR A 338 3.22 5.01 15.13
C THR A 338 4.68 5.16 14.72
N ARG A 339 5.19 4.28 13.86
CA ARG A 339 6.59 4.30 13.40
C ARG A 339 6.89 5.60 12.65
N TYR A 340 6.00 5.96 11.72
CA TYR A 340 6.10 7.16 10.90
C TYR A 340 5.97 8.43 11.73
N LEU A 341 4.96 8.46 12.60
CA LEU A 341 4.76 9.61 13.46
C LEU A 341 5.93 9.80 14.44
N SER A 342 6.38 8.73 15.09
CA SER A 342 7.44 8.82 16.10
C SER A 342 8.76 9.24 15.47
N SER A 343 9.09 8.73 14.27
CA SER A 343 10.25 9.18 13.49
C SER A 343 10.16 10.66 13.14
N TYR A 344 8.99 11.13 12.70
CA TYR A 344 8.77 12.54 12.39
C TYR A 344 8.95 13.44 13.63
N ILE A 345 8.28 13.09 14.73
CA ILE A 345 8.36 13.85 15.99
C ILE A 345 9.78 13.81 16.58
N ARG A 346 10.48 12.69 16.47
CA ARG A 346 11.90 12.57 16.86
C ARG A 346 12.77 13.56 16.12
N GLY A 347 12.68 13.64 14.79
CA GLY A 347 13.48 14.60 14.03
C GLY A 347 13.17 16.07 14.39
N ILE A 348 11.91 16.37 14.73
CA ILE A 348 11.52 17.69 15.25
C ILE A 348 12.13 17.98 16.63
N TYR A 349 12.17 16.99 17.52
CA TYR A 349 12.81 17.12 18.84
C TYR A 349 14.34 17.24 18.74
N GLU A 350 14.95 16.58 17.77
CA GLU A 350 16.37 16.72 17.43
C GLU A 350 16.69 18.07 16.77
N GLY A 351 15.68 18.77 16.24
CA GLY A 351 15.86 20.06 15.57
C GLY A 351 16.59 19.93 14.24
N LEU A 352 16.34 18.85 13.49
CA LEU A 352 17.02 18.56 12.23
C LEU A 352 16.83 19.69 11.20
N SER A 353 17.92 20.08 10.54
CA SER A 353 17.89 20.94 9.35
C SER A 353 17.34 20.17 8.14
N SER A 354 17.04 20.89 7.05
CA SER A 354 16.57 20.24 5.82
C SER A 354 17.62 19.25 5.25
N ASP A 355 18.91 19.58 5.28
CA ASP A 355 19.97 18.65 4.86
C ASP A 355 20.07 17.43 5.78
N GLN A 356 19.93 17.60 7.10
CA GLN A 356 19.95 16.46 8.02
C GLN A 356 18.74 15.52 7.84
N TRP A 357 17.61 16.05 7.38
CA TRP A 357 16.49 15.21 6.94
C TRP A 357 16.84 14.38 5.71
N ILE A 358 17.61 14.91 4.76
CA ILE A 358 18.10 14.13 3.62
C ILE A 358 19.01 13.00 4.11
N ASP A 359 19.95 13.31 5.00
CA ASP A 359 20.87 12.30 5.54
C ASP A 359 20.10 11.20 6.30
N ARG A 360 19.09 11.57 7.09
CA ARG A 360 18.17 10.62 7.72
C ARG A 360 17.41 9.77 6.70
N GLY A 361 16.95 10.39 5.61
CA GLY A 361 16.30 9.68 4.51
C GLY A 361 17.21 8.62 3.90
N LYS A 362 18.49 8.97 3.66
CA LYS A 362 19.52 8.05 3.16
C LYS A 362 19.82 6.91 4.15
N GLU A 363 19.88 7.18 5.44
CA GLU A 363 19.99 6.12 6.48
C GLU A 363 18.82 5.13 6.38
N TYR A 364 17.58 5.61 6.24
CA TYR A 364 16.42 4.75 6.04
C TYR A 364 16.40 4.03 4.67
N THR A 365 17.05 4.57 3.64
CA THR A 365 17.16 3.91 2.31
C THR A 365 17.98 2.63 2.40
N LEU A 366 19.05 2.64 3.19
CA LEU A 366 20.04 1.58 3.26
C LEU A 366 19.90 0.70 4.50
N GLY A 367 19.43 1.27 5.61
CA GLY A 367 19.73 0.81 6.95
C GLY A 367 21.01 1.48 7.49
N SER A 368 21.04 1.67 8.80
CA SER A 368 22.20 2.15 9.56
C SER A 368 22.24 1.49 10.94
N PRO A 369 23.32 1.61 11.71
CA PRO A 369 23.35 1.13 13.10
C PRO A 369 22.21 1.68 13.98
N ARG A 370 21.62 2.81 13.59
CA ARG A 370 20.53 3.48 14.32
C ARG A 370 19.14 3.10 13.81
N PHE A 371 19.03 2.69 12.53
CA PHE A 371 17.75 2.50 11.86
C PHE A 371 17.76 1.28 10.96
N TYR A 372 16.71 0.47 11.02
CA TYR A 372 16.43 -0.47 9.95
C TYR A 372 15.99 0.27 8.70
N ARG A 373 16.14 -0.41 7.57
CA ARG A 373 15.70 0.14 6.29
C ARG A 373 14.18 0.28 6.27
N ASP A 374 13.70 1.44 5.84
CA ASP A 374 12.26 1.70 5.66
C ASP A 374 12.05 2.71 4.53
N LYS A 375 11.56 2.21 3.38
CA LYS A 375 11.34 3.03 2.19
C LYS A 375 10.32 4.15 2.44
N GLY A 376 9.32 3.91 3.28
CA GLY A 376 8.29 4.91 3.58
C GLY A 376 8.85 6.04 4.45
N LEU A 377 9.60 5.72 5.50
CA LEU A 377 10.27 6.70 6.36
C LEU A 377 11.31 7.50 5.58
N CYS A 378 12.05 6.83 4.69
CA CYS A 378 12.95 7.47 3.75
C CYS A 378 12.23 8.57 2.93
N GLN A 379 11.11 8.22 2.28
CA GLN A 379 10.32 9.19 1.50
C GLN A 379 9.75 10.32 2.34
N ASP A 380 9.32 10.04 3.58
CA ASP A 380 8.85 11.09 4.48
C ASP A 380 9.95 12.09 4.84
N CYS A 381 11.18 11.62 5.04
CA CYS A 381 12.33 12.50 5.29
C CYS A 381 12.61 13.42 4.10
N PHE A 382 12.61 12.89 2.87
CA PHE A 382 12.80 13.70 1.67
C PHE A 382 11.64 14.68 1.45
N ARG A 383 10.40 14.27 1.70
CA ARG A 383 9.21 15.13 1.67
C ARG A 383 9.34 16.28 2.66
N ILE A 384 9.79 16.03 3.90
CA ILE A 384 9.98 17.08 4.91
C ILE A 384 11.07 18.07 4.45
N SER A 385 12.19 17.57 3.93
CA SER A 385 13.24 18.44 3.37
C SER A 385 12.72 19.29 2.20
N HIS A 386 11.89 18.72 1.33
CA HIS A 386 11.21 19.43 0.25
C HIS A 386 10.24 20.52 0.79
N GLU A 387 9.42 20.19 1.80
CA GLU A 387 8.51 21.14 2.47
C GLU A 387 9.27 22.31 3.11
N MET A 388 10.54 22.12 3.48
CA MET A 388 11.45 23.16 3.98
C MET A 388 12.14 23.96 2.85
N GLY A 389 11.83 23.70 1.58
CA GLY A 389 12.38 24.40 0.42
C GLY A 389 13.76 23.94 -0.04
N ASN A 390 14.25 22.77 0.42
CA ASN A 390 15.56 22.27 0.02
C ASN A 390 15.48 21.48 -1.30
N ILE A 391 16.24 21.96 -2.29
CA ILE A 391 16.26 21.44 -3.67
C ILE A 391 16.73 19.99 -3.76
N ARG A 392 17.74 19.61 -2.98
CA ARG A 392 18.21 18.21 -2.93
C ARG A 392 17.10 17.32 -2.39
N GLY A 393 16.37 17.80 -1.38
CA GLY A 393 15.17 17.13 -0.85
C GLY A 393 14.07 16.98 -1.90
N THR A 394 13.82 18.03 -2.69
CA THR A 394 12.89 17.98 -3.82
C THR A 394 13.29 16.90 -4.83
N PHE A 395 14.56 16.81 -5.20
CA PHE A 395 15.05 15.79 -6.13
C PHE A 395 14.82 14.37 -5.58
N TYR A 396 15.27 14.08 -4.36
CA TYR A 396 15.11 12.74 -3.79
C TYR A 396 13.65 12.35 -3.54
N TYR A 397 12.79 13.33 -3.21
CA TYR A 397 11.35 13.11 -3.10
C TYR A 397 10.72 12.79 -4.46
N ALA A 398 11.14 13.49 -5.51
CA ALA A 398 10.70 13.21 -6.87
C ALA A 398 11.19 11.85 -7.39
N LEU A 399 12.43 11.48 -7.09
CA LEU A 399 13.00 10.17 -7.42
C LEU A 399 12.18 9.02 -6.80
N GLY A 400 11.66 9.22 -5.59
CA GLY A 400 10.71 8.30 -4.95
C GLY A 400 9.50 7.97 -5.81
N PHE A 401 8.84 9.00 -6.36
CA PHE A 401 7.72 8.82 -7.28
C PHE A 401 8.17 8.25 -8.63
N PHE A 402 9.37 8.61 -9.11
CA PHE A 402 9.86 8.11 -10.39
C PHE A 402 10.08 6.60 -10.36
N GLU A 403 10.63 6.07 -9.27
CA GLU A 403 10.97 4.65 -9.12
C GLU A 403 9.89 3.82 -8.41
N GLY A 404 8.93 4.47 -7.75
CA GLY A 404 7.97 3.81 -6.87
C GLY A 404 8.59 3.31 -5.55
N ASN A 405 9.63 4.01 -5.06
CA ASN A 405 10.37 3.64 -3.86
C ASN A 405 9.79 4.34 -2.63
N GLY A 406 8.99 3.61 -1.84
CA GLY A 406 8.36 4.14 -0.61
C GLY A 406 7.07 4.94 -0.83
N VAL A 407 6.73 5.17 -2.10
CA VAL A 407 5.48 5.76 -2.59
C VAL A 407 5.10 5.06 -3.90
N PRO A 408 3.81 5.03 -4.30
CA PRO A 408 3.43 4.52 -5.62
C PRO A 408 4.12 5.28 -6.75
N MET A 409 4.49 4.57 -7.83
CA MET A 409 5.14 5.16 -8.99
C MET A 409 4.22 6.21 -9.64
N ASN A 410 4.74 7.40 -9.90
CA ASN A 410 4.05 8.50 -10.57
C ASN A 410 5.06 9.41 -11.29
N LYS A 411 5.39 9.05 -12.54
CA LYS A 411 6.38 9.78 -13.35
C LYS A 411 5.97 11.22 -13.64
N ASN A 412 4.67 11.50 -13.77
CA ASN A 412 4.16 12.86 -13.98
C ASN A 412 4.44 13.73 -12.75
N ARG A 413 4.13 13.22 -11.55
CA ARG A 413 4.42 13.94 -10.30
C ARG A 413 5.92 14.14 -10.09
N ALA A 414 6.73 13.14 -10.41
CA ALA A 414 8.18 13.27 -10.36
C ALA A 414 8.67 14.42 -11.27
N LYS A 415 8.16 14.48 -12.51
CA LYS A 415 8.48 15.55 -13.47
C LYS A 415 8.04 16.93 -12.97
N GLU A 416 6.82 17.05 -12.44
CA GLU A 416 6.33 18.32 -11.85
C GLU A 416 7.24 18.85 -10.74
N LEU A 417 7.78 17.96 -9.91
CA LEU A 417 8.67 18.32 -8.80
C LEU A 417 10.08 18.70 -9.28
N VAL A 418 10.61 18.00 -10.28
CA VAL A 418 11.98 18.21 -10.75
C VAL A 418 12.13 19.39 -11.70
N CYS A 419 11.18 19.62 -12.62
CA CYS A 419 11.31 20.68 -13.64
C CYS A 419 11.69 22.06 -13.06
N PRO A 420 11.10 22.54 -11.94
CA PRO A 420 11.40 23.86 -11.40
C PRO A 420 12.81 24.02 -10.79
N ILE A 421 13.51 22.92 -10.52
CA ILE A 421 14.81 22.96 -9.82
C ILE A 421 16.03 22.74 -10.74
N ILE A 422 15.81 22.41 -12.02
CA ILE A 422 16.89 22.02 -12.96
C ILE A 422 17.96 23.09 -13.06
N ASP A 423 17.60 24.34 -13.37
CA ASP A 423 18.55 25.43 -13.59
C ASP A 423 19.41 25.70 -12.33
N GLU A 424 18.81 25.60 -11.14
CA GLU A 424 19.54 25.81 -9.89
C GLU A 424 20.48 24.63 -9.56
N VAL A 425 20.10 23.40 -9.93
CA VAL A 425 20.98 22.23 -9.84
C VAL A 425 22.19 22.39 -10.76
N GLU A 426 21.98 22.83 -12.00
CA GLU A 426 23.06 23.07 -12.97
C GLU A 426 24.01 24.17 -12.47
N HIS A 427 23.47 25.33 -12.10
CA HIS A 427 24.28 26.44 -11.58
C HIS A 427 25.12 26.03 -10.35
N LYS A 428 24.56 25.27 -9.41
CA LYS A 428 25.31 24.80 -8.23
C LYS A 428 26.34 23.72 -8.55
N SER A 429 26.08 22.87 -9.55
CA SER A 429 27.05 21.91 -10.07
C SER A 429 28.23 22.62 -10.77
N GLU A 430 27.96 23.69 -11.53
CA GLU A 430 28.98 24.54 -12.14
C GLU A 430 29.83 25.26 -11.09
N ALA A 431 29.21 25.70 -10.00
CA ALA A 431 29.88 26.30 -8.85
C ALA A 431 30.73 25.31 -8.02
N GLY A 432 30.72 24.01 -8.36
CA GLY A 432 31.58 23.00 -7.74
C GLY A 432 31.01 22.33 -6.50
N ASP A 433 29.68 22.39 -6.25
CA ASP A 433 29.07 21.62 -5.17
C ASP A 433 28.86 20.16 -5.59
N SER A 434 29.65 19.26 -5.01
CA SER A 434 29.66 17.82 -5.33
C SER A 434 28.28 17.17 -5.22
N ARG A 435 27.43 17.65 -4.31
CA ARG A 435 26.08 17.09 -4.07
C ARG A 435 25.13 17.43 -5.22
N PHE A 436 25.28 18.61 -5.82
CA PHE A 436 24.50 19.01 -6.99
C PHE A 436 25.07 18.43 -8.28
N THR A 437 26.39 18.26 -8.36
CA THR A 437 27.01 17.52 -9.47
C THR A 437 26.56 16.07 -9.50
N LEU A 438 26.48 15.39 -8.35
CA LEU A 438 25.90 14.05 -8.23
C LEU A 438 24.46 14.01 -8.73
N ILE A 439 23.60 14.92 -8.22
CA ILE A 439 22.18 14.99 -8.63
C ILE A 439 22.05 15.23 -10.13
N LEU A 440 22.87 16.10 -10.72
CA LEU A 440 22.85 16.35 -12.16
C LEU A 440 23.23 15.08 -12.94
N GLY A 441 24.23 14.32 -12.46
CA GLY A 441 24.57 13.00 -12.99
C GLY A 441 23.38 12.04 -12.92
N ASP A 442 22.69 11.99 -11.78
CA ASP A 442 21.49 11.17 -11.59
C ASP A 442 20.35 11.58 -12.55
N MET A 443 20.15 12.89 -12.78
CA MET A 443 19.14 13.38 -13.74
C MET A 443 19.38 12.83 -15.15
N PHE A 444 20.62 12.82 -15.62
CA PHE A 444 20.99 12.23 -16.91
C PHE A 444 20.96 10.70 -16.90
N SER A 445 21.38 10.05 -15.81
CA SER A 445 21.39 8.59 -15.69
C SER A 445 19.98 7.99 -15.72
N PHE A 446 19.05 8.57 -14.94
CA PHE A 446 17.67 8.12 -14.85
C PHE A 446 16.76 8.69 -15.94
N GLY A 447 17.13 9.80 -16.55
CA GLY A 447 16.25 10.57 -17.43
C GLY A 447 15.17 11.34 -16.66
N LEU A 448 15.48 11.77 -15.43
CA LEU A 448 14.57 12.53 -14.57
C LEU A 448 14.91 14.02 -14.66
N GLY A 449 14.12 14.77 -15.42
CA GLY A 449 14.33 16.21 -15.66
C GLY A 449 15.31 16.52 -16.82
N LYS A 450 16.20 15.60 -17.16
CA LYS A 450 17.03 15.63 -18.37
C LYS A 450 16.73 14.42 -19.26
N GLU A 451 17.03 14.53 -20.55
CA GLU A 451 17.04 13.36 -21.42
C GLU A 451 18.15 12.40 -20.96
N LYS A 452 17.90 11.11 -21.12
CA LYS A 452 18.80 10.08 -20.63
C LYS A 452 20.11 10.08 -21.43
N ASP A 453 21.24 10.29 -20.75
CA ASP A 453 22.57 10.34 -21.36
C ASP A 453 23.61 9.76 -20.38
N TYR A 454 24.07 8.54 -20.67
CA TYR A 454 25.02 7.85 -19.80
C TYR A 454 26.46 8.36 -19.94
N GLU A 455 26.85 8.92 -21.08
CA GLU A 455 28.19 9.49 -21.24
C GLU A 455 28.29 10.78 -20.41
N LYS A 456 27.24 11.61 -20.46
CA LYS A 456 27.17 12.82 -19.64
C LYS A 456 27.07 12.51 -18.15
N ALA A 457 26.29 11.49 -17.77
CA ALA A 457 26.24 11.03 -16.39
C ALA A 457 27.62 10.58 -15.88
N LEU A 458 28.36 9.80 -16.70
CA LEU A 458 29.71 9.33 -16.36
C LEU A 458 30.68 10.51 -16.11
N GLU A 459 30.68 11.52 -16.99
CA GLU A 459 31.50 12.74 -16.83
C GLU A 459 31.21 13.45 -15.51
N LEU A 460 29.92 13.62 -15.18
CA LEU A 460 29.49 14.28 -13.96
C LEU A 460 29.82 13.46 -12.71
N TYR A 461 29.70 12.14 -12.75
CA TYR A 461 30.10 11.30 -11.63
C TYR A 461 31.61 11.32 -11.40
N HIS A 462 32.44 11.35 -12.44
CA HIS A 462 33.88 11.59 -12.29
C HIS A 462 34.16 12.92 -11.59
N LYS A 463 33.53 14.02 -12.06
CA LYS A 463 33.65 15.34 -11.43
C LYS A 463 33.20 15.32 -9.96
N ALA A 464 32.07 14.69 -9.66
CA ALA A 464 31.57 14.59 -8.28
C ALA A 464 32.49 13.74 -7.39
N ALA A 465 33.05 12.65 -7.91
CA ALA A 465 34.01 11.79 -7.21
C ALA A 465 35.33 12.51 -6.91
N GLU A 466 35.83 13.35 -7.84
CA GLU A 466 36.99 14.22 -7.62
C GLU A 466 36.74 15.25 -6.52
N LEU A 467 35.49 15.72 -6.39
CA LEU A 467 35.04 16.59 -5.30
C LEU A 467 34.70 15.83 -4.00
N GLY A 468 34.96 14.52 -3.95
CA GLY A 468 34.82 13.69 -2.74
C GLY A 468 33.45 13.03 -2.53
N SER A 469 32.58 13.00 -3.54
CA SER A 469 31.29 12.28 -3.46
C SER A 469 31.51 10.76 -3.43
N LEU A 470 31.13 10.11 -2.33
CA LEU A 470 31.27 8.65 -2.17
C LEU A 470 30.24 7.88 -3.00
N GLU A 471 29.03 8.44 -3.12
CA GLU A 471 27.97 7.92 -3.99
C GLU A 471 28.42 7.89 -5.44
N ALA A 472 29.00 9.00 -5.94
CA ALA A 472 29.47 9.07 -7.31
C ALA A 472 30.59 8.05 -7.59
N MET A 473 31.49 7.80 -6.62
CA MET A 473 32.49 6.74 -6.74
C MET A 473 31.82 5.35 -6.83
N CYS A 474 30.76 5.10 -6.09
CA CYS A 474 29.99 3.86 -6.21
C CYS A 474 29.31 3.73 -7.59
N ASP A 475 28.71 4.81 -8.08
CA ASP A 475 28.02 4.85 -9.37
C ASP A 475 29.01 4.63 -10.53
N LEU A 476 30.22 5.21 -10.45
CA LEU A 476 31.31 4.91 -11.38
C LEU A 476 31.69 3.43 -11.33
N GLY A 477 31.80 2.85 -10.13
CA GLY A 477 32.02 1.42 -9.93
C GLY A 477 31.00 0.58 -10.72
N TYR A 478 29.71 0.92 -10.60
CA TYR A 478 28.64 0.25 -11.32
C TYR A 478 28.72 0.47 -12.83
N MET A 479 28.89 1.71 -13.29
CA MET A 479 28.91 2.04 -14.73
C MET A 479 30.03 1.32 -15.47
N TYR A 480 31.23 1.21 -14.88
CA TYR A 480 32.33 0.42 -15.45
C TYR A 480 32.09 -1.09 -15.37
N LEU A 481 31.38 -1.59 -14.34
CA LEU A 481 31.06 -3.02 -14.23
C LEU A 481 30.13 -3.50 -15.35
N VAL A 482 29.16 -2.66 -15.74
CA VAL A 482 28.15 -3.00 -16.75
C VAL A 482 28.43 -2.42 -18.13
N GLY A 483 29.44 -1.54 -18.28
CA GLY A 483 29.73 -0.85 -19.54
C GLY A 483 28.64 0.17 -19.93
N GLN A 484 28.13 0.92 -18.96
CA GLN A 484 27.09 1.93 -19.17
C GLN A 484 27.72 3.30 -19.36
N GLY A 485 27.57 3.90 -20.55
CA GLY A 485 28.23 5.17 -20.91
C GLY A 485 29.74 5.06 -21.14
N THR A 486 30.29 3.84 -21.12
CA THR A 486 31.71 3.53 -21.33
C THR A 486 31.88 2.04 -21.66
N GLU A 487 33.09 1.61 -22.02
CA GLU A 487 33.39 0.19 -22.18
C GLU A 487 33.44 -0.52 -20.81
N LEU A 488 32.97 -1.78 -20.77
CA LEU A 488 33.05 -2.60 -19.56
C LEU A 488 34.51 -2.75 -19.12
N ASN A 489 34.81 -2.34 -17.88
CA ASN A 489 36.15 -2.42 -17.29
C ASN A 489 36.06 -2.79 -15.81
N LYS A 490 36.22 -4.09 -15.51
CA LYS A 490 36.09 -4.60 -14.15
C LYS A 490 37.18 -4.09 -13.20
N GLU A 491 38.41 -3.84 -13.68
CA GLU A 491 39.51 -3.31 -12.86
C GLU A 491 39.21 -1.88 -12.39
N THR A 492 38.76 -1.02 -13.32
CA THR A 492 38.35 0.36 -12.99
C THR A 492 37.13 0.37 -12.08
N SER A 493 36.19 -0.55 -12.29
CA SER A 493 35.04 -0.75 -11.40
C SER A 493 35.48 -1.06 -9.96
N ALA A 494 36.32 -2.09 -9.78
CA ALA A 494 36.83 -2.48 -8.47
C ALA A 494 37.67 -1.37 -7.81
N TYR A 495 38.44 -0.60 -8.58
CA TYR A 495 39.17 0.57 -8.08
C TYR A 495 38.23 1.59 -7.43
N TRP A 496 37.15 1.98 -8.12
CA TRP A 496 36.20 2.98 -7.61
C TRP A 496 35.39 2.46 -6.42
N TYR A 497 34.91 1.21 -6.48
CA TYR A 497 34.25 0.57 -5.34
C TYR A 497 35.18 0.54 -4.12
N LYS A 498 36.44 0.08 -4.28
CA LYS A 498 37.39 0.03 -3.17
C LYS A 498 37.65 1.41 -2.59
N LYS A 499 37.90 2.43 -3.43
CA LYS A 499 38.13 3.80 -2.99
C LYS A 499 36.98 4.38 -2.17
N SER A 500 35.73 4.12 -2.59
CA SER A 500 34.52 4.52 -1.88
C SER A 500 34.29 3.71 -0.59
N ALA A 501 34.57 2.41 -0.63
CA ALA A 501 34.46 1.50 0.51
C ALA A 501 35.45 1.83 1.63
N ASP A 502 36.69 2.16 1.28
CA ASP A 502 37.75 2.55 2.23
C ASP A 502 37.39 3.88 2.95
N LEU A 503 36.48 4.68 2.37
CA LEU A 503 35.91 5.89 2.97
C LEU A 503 34.58 5.65 3.69
N GLY A 504 34.11 4.41 3.76
CA GLY A 504 32.98 4.00 4.59
C GLY A 504 31.61 3.92 3.89
N TYR A 505 31.53 3.99 2.56
CA TYR A 505 30.24 3.91 1.87
C TYR A 505 29.72 2.46 1.77
N LEU A 506 28.57 2.19 2.40
CA LEU A 506 28.07 0.82 2.62
C LEU A 506 27.80 0.02 1.33
N HIS A 507 27.24 0.66 0.30
CA HIS A 507 27.03 0.00 -0.99
C HIS A 507 28.37 -0.47 -1.57
N SER A 508 29.35 0.43 -1.65
CA SER A 508 30.70 0.11 -2.13
C SER A 508 31.41 -0.94 -1.28
N ILE A 509 31.22 -0.92 0.05
CA ILE A 509 31.75 -1.95 0.97
C ILE A 509 31.25 -3.33 0.56
N ARG A 510 29.94 -3.46 0.30
CA ARG A 510 29.38 -4.74 -0.15
C ARG A 510 29.84 -5.09 -1.57
N ASP A 511 29.84 -4.12 -2.48
CA ASP A 511 30.12 -4.39 -3.90
C ASP A 511 31.60 -4.75 -4.14
N ILE A 512 32.55 -4.15 -3.41
CA ILE A 512 33.95 -4.61 -3.45
C ILE A 512 34.10 -6.03 -2.85
N GLY A 513 33.31 -6.37 -1.83
CA GLY A 513 33.24 -7.74 -1.31
C GLY A 513 32.76 -8.74 -2.38
N GLN A 514 31.75 -8.37 -3.17
CA GLN A 514 31.31 -9.17 -4.32
C GLN A 514 32.39 -9.28 -5.40
N SER A 515 33.13 -8.20 -5.69
CA SER A 515 34.24 -8.23 -6.63
C SER A 515 35.31 -9.24 -6.21
N TYR A 516 35.70 -9.28 -4.93
CA TYR A 516 36.62 -10.31 -4.41
C TYR A 516 36.03 -11.72 -4.44
N MET A 517 34.74 -11.88 -4.15
CA MET A 517 34.09 -13.20 -4.19
C MET A 517 34.03 -13.78 -5.61
N ARG A 518 33.84 -12.93 -6.63
CA ARG A 518 33.66 -13.33 -8.03
C ARG A 518 34.91 -13.18 -8.90
N GLY A 519 35.97 -12.56 -8.38
CA GLY A 519 37.18 -12.25 -9.14
C GLY A 519 36.96 -11.15 -10.20
N GLU A 520 36.08 -10.19 -9.93
CA GLU A 520 35.72 -9.12 -10.88
C GLU A 520 36.62 -7.90 -10.70
N GLY A 521 37.69 -7.81 -11.50
CA GLY A 521 38.64 -6.69 -11.46
C GLY A 521 39.68 -6.78 -10.33
N VAL A 522 39.55 -7.77 -9.46
CA VAL A 522 40.50 -8.17 -8.43
C VAL A 522 40.63 -9.70 -8.42
N PRO A 523 41.74 -10.27 -7.94
CA PRO A 523 41.85 -11.72 -7.74
C PRO A 523 40.78 -12.23 -6.76
N VAL A 524 40.33 -13.48 -6.95
CA VAL A 524 39.39 -14.12 -6.02
C VAL A 524 40.01 -14.20 -4.62
N ASP A 525 39.33 -13.63 -3.62
CA ASP A 525 39.73 -13.70 -2.21
C ASP A 525 38.48 -13.74 -1.31
N TYR A 526 38.07 -14.95 -0.94
CA TYR A 526 36.89 -15.13 -0.10
C TYR A 526 37.07 -14.60 1.33
N VAL A 527 38.30 -14.52 1.84
CA VAL A 527 38.59 -14.01 3.19
C VAL A 527 38.36 -12.51 3.21
N GLU A 528 38.89 -11.78 2.23
CA GLU A 528 38.60 -10.35 2.09
C GLU A 528 37.13 -10.08 1.78
N ALA A 529 36.47 -10.88 0.95
CA ALA A 529 35.04 -10.78 0.73
C ALA A 529 34.24 -10.87 2.05
N CYS A 530 34.51 -11.89 2.86
CA CYS A 530 33.89 -12.05 4.17
C CYS A 530 34.15 -10.87 5.11
N ARG A 531 35.36 -10.30 5.08
CA ARG A 531 35.72 -9.12 5.89
C ARG A 531 34.82 -7.93 5.53
N TYR A 532 34.64 -7.65 4.25
CA TYR A 532 33.76 -6.57 3.79
C TYR A 532 32.27 -6.84 4.10
N PHE A 533 31.79 -8.06 3.88
CA PHE A 533 30.41 -8.44 4.21
C PHE A 533 30.12 -8.32 5.70
N LYS A 534 31.07 -8.67 6.56
CA LYS A 534 30.96 -8.48 8.02
C LYS A 534 30.84 -7.00 8.40
N ILE A 535 31.67 -6.13 7.83
CA ILE A 535 31.58 -4.67 8.08
C ILE A 535 30.20 -4.14 7.66
N ALA A 536 29.70 -4.56 6.49
CA ALA A 536 28.37 -4.18 6.03
C ALA A 536 27.26 -4.70 6.97
N SER A 537 27.36 -5.95 7.42
CA SER A 537 26.40 -6.56 8.35
C SER A 537 26.33 -5.83 9.70
N GLU A 538 27.50 -5.50 10.27
CA GLU A 538 27.63 -4.73 11.51
C GLU A 538 27.06 -3.30 11.39
N ASN A 539 26.98 -2.77 10.17
CA ASN A 539 26.36 -1.48 9.87
C ASN A 539 24.89 -1.57 9.44
N ASN A 540 24.24 -2.70 9.74
CA ASN A 540 22.82 -2.92 9.49
C ASN A 540 22.44 -3.00 8.00
N TYR A 541 23.38 -3.37 7.14
CA TYR A 541 23.16 -3.47 5.70
C TYR A 541 22.81 -4.90 5.30
N SER A 542 21.53 -5.14 5.00
CA SER A 542 20.96 -6.48 4.79
C SER A 542 21.66 -7.30 3.70
N HIS A 543 22.08 -6.68 2.59
CA HIS A 543 22.83 -7.38 1.54
C HIS A 543 24.17 -7.91 2.04
N GLY A 544 24.89 -7.12 2.84
CA GLY A 544 26.14 -7.58 3.44
C GLY A 544 25.90 -8.74 4.41
N THR A 545 24.79 -8.68 5.16
CA THR A 545 24.38 -9.76 6.06
C THR A 545 24.01 -11.05 5.32
N THR A 546 23.24 -10.97 4.22
CA THR A 546 22.89 -12.16 3.42
C THR A 546 24.10 -12.73 2.68
N ASP A 547 24.99 -11.88 2.17
CA ASP A 547 26.25 -12.31 1.55
C ASP A 547 27.17 -13.00 2.58
N LEU A 548 27.25 -12.49 3.81
CA LEU A 548 27.98 -13.15 4.89
C LEU A 548 27.34 -14.48 5.29
N ALA A 549 26.01 -14.54 5.38
CA ALA A 549 25.28 -15.77 5.66
C ALA A 549 25.57 -16.83 4.59
N TYR A 550 25.59 -16.43 3.32
CA TYR A 550 25.95 -17.28 2.19
C TYR A 550 27.39 -17.81 2.29
N CYS A 551 28.33 -17.00 2.77
CA CYS A 551 29.71 -17.44 3.00
C CYS A 551 29.80 -18.54 4.06
N TYR A 552 29.10 -18.38 5.21
CA TYR A 552 29.01 -19.43 6.23
C TYR A 552 28.25 -20.66 5.76
N LEU A 553 27.20 -20.50 4.95
CA LEU A 553 26.43 -21.58 4.37
C LEU A 553 27.30 -22.52 3.50
N ASN A 554 28.25 -21.93 2.77
CA ASN A 554 29.07 -22.62 1.78
C ASN A 554 30.53 -22.85 2.20
N GLY A 555 30.99 -22.27 3.31
CA GLY A 555 32.37 -22.35 3.76
C GLY A 555 33.34 -21.55 2.88
N LEU A 556 32.90 -20.38 2.37
CA LEU A 556 33.70 -19.51 1.51
C LEU A 556 34.44 -18.49 2.37
N GLY A 557 35.75 -18.61 2.52
CA GLY A 557 36.57 -17.66 3.32
C GLY A 557 36.40 -17.76 4.83
N VAL A 558 35.42 -18.55 5.29
CA VAL A 558 35.13 -18.92 6.67
C VAL A 558 34.83 -20.42 6.75
N GLU A 559 34.91 -21.01 7.94
CA GLU A 559 34.46 -22.39 8.15
C GLU A 559 32.94 -22.48 7.96
N LYS A 560 32.47 -23.56 7.33
CA LYS A 560 31.03 -23.78 7.10
C LYS A 560 30.29 -23.93 8.42
N ASP A 561 29.33 -23.04 8.69
CA ASP A 561 28.51 -23.05 9.91
C ASP A 561 27.04 -22.71 9.58
N LEU A 562 26.17 -23.72 9.66
CA LEU A 562 24.74 -23.55 9.37
C LEU A 562 24.00 -22.75 10.43
N LYS A 563 24.47 -22.78 11.69
CA LYS A 563 23.81 -22.03 12.78
C LYS A 563 24.14 -20.54 12.68
N GLU A 564 25.38 -20.21 12.34
CA GLU A 564 25.76 -18.83 12.09
C GLU A 564 25.06 -18.29 10.84
N ALA A 565 24.99 -19.08 9.75
CA ALA A 565 24.20 -18.72 8.58
C ALA A 565 22.72 -18.49 8.92
N GLU A 566 22.10 -19.36 9.73
CA GLU A 566 20.72 -19.20 10.20
C GLU A 566 20.53 -17.89 10.97
N SER A 567 21.42 -17.62 11.94
CA SER A 567 21.42 -16.38 12.73
C SER A 567 21.51 -15.13 11.83
N LEU A 568 22.40 -15.15 10.84
CA LEU A 568 22.60 -14.04 9.91
C LEU A 568 21.42 -13.86 8.95
N TYR A 569 20.81 -14.92 8.41
CA TYR A 569 19.59 -14.79 7.60
C TYR A 569 18.41 -14.23 8.43
N LEU A 570 18.25 -14.69 9.68
CA LEU A 570 17.24 -14.14 10.59
C LEU A 570 17.53 -12.67 10.95
N LEU A 571 18.80 -12.29 11.08
CA LEU A 571 19.19 -10.89 11.23
C LEU A 571 18.84 -10.10 9.96
N ALA A 572 19.19 -10.58 8.77
CA ALA A 572 18.88 -9.92 7.51
C ALA A 572 17.37 -9.71 7.32
N LEU A 573 16.54 -10.67 7.72
CA LEU A 573 15.07 -10.54 7.72
C LEU A 573 14.56 -9.43 8.65
N LYS A 574 15.24 -9.18 9.77
CA LYS A 574 14.96 -8.03 10.64
C LYS A 574 15.44 -6.71 10.03
N GLN A 575 16.56 -6.75 9.30
CA GLN A 575 17.18 -5.57 8.69
C GLN A 575 16.41 -5.04 7.48
N ASP A 576 16.03 -5.96 6.58
CA ASP A 576 15.21 -5.72 5.41
C ASP A 576 14.58 -7.04 4.96
N ARG A 577 13.33 -7.26 5.36
CA ARG A 577 12.60 -8.49 5.05
C ARG A 577 12.39 -8.68 3.55
N GLU A 578 12.08 -7.62 2.81
CA GLU A 578 11.82 -7.72 1.38
C GLU A 578 13.05 -8.23 0.63
N ARG A 579 14.22 -7.64 0.91
CA ARG A 579 15.45 -8.05 0.24
C ARG A 579 15.96 -9.41 0.74
N ALA A 580 15.96 -9.63 2.05
CA ALA A 580 16.43 -10.89 2.61
C ALA A 580 15.62 -12.09 2.12
N MET A 581 14.29 -11.96 1.99
CA MET A 581 13.45 -13.04 1.45
C MET A 581 13.82 -13.39 0.01
N ARG A 582 14.16 -12.40 -0.84
CA ARG A 582 14.63 -12.66 -2.21
C ARG A 582 15.91 -13.50 -2.20
N ASP A 583 16.88 -13.12 -1.36
CA ASP A 583 18.15 -13.85 -1.23
C ASP A 583 17.95 -15.24 -0.61
N ILE A 584 17.00 -15.41 0.30
CA ILE A 584 16.64 -16.72 0.89
C ILE A 584 16.05 -17.64 -0.18
N PHE A 585 15.12 -17.14 -1.00
CA PHE A 585 14.52 -17.90 -2.10
C PHE A 585 15.53 -18.25 -3.20
N ALA A 586 16.38 -17.28 -3.57
CA ALA A 586 17.53 -17.46 -4.45
C ALA A 586 18.43 -18.63 -4.01
N ASN A 587 18.76 -18.67 -2.72
CA ASN A 587 19.58 -19.73 -2.12
C ASN A 587 18.79 -21.02 -1.81
N LYS A 588 17.54 -21.13 -2.28
CA LYS A 588 16.63 -22.27 -2.09
C LYS A 588 16.35 -22.61 -0.63
N ILE A 589 16.49 -21.66 0.28
CA ILE A 589 16.26 -21.91 1.69
C ILE A 589 14.75 -21.95 1.95
N ASP A 590 14.29 -23.00 2.63
CA ASP A 590 12.91 -23.14 3.12
C ASP A 590 12.62 -22.03 4.13
N ALA A 591 11.98 -20.96 3.67
CA ALA A 591 11.75 -19.75 4.45
C ALA A 591 10.83 -20.04 5.64
N GLY A 592 9.84 -20.91 5.46
CA GLY A 592 8.92 -21.32 6.53
C GLY A 592 9.63 -22.01 7.69
N LYS A 593 10.57 -22.91 7.40
CA LYS A 593 11.40 -23.55 8.45
C LYS A 593 12.40 -22.60 9.08
N LEU A 594 13.08 -21.77 8.29
CA LEU A 594 14.01 -20.76 8.79
C LEU A 594 13.31 -19.83 9.79
N ILE A 595 12.20 -19.21 9.37
CA ILE A 595 11.43 -18.27 10.20
C ILE A 595 10.77 -19.00 11.39
N GLY A 596 10.38 -20.26 11.20
CA GLY A 596 9.82 -21.12 12.24
C GLY A 596 10.83 -21.67 13.26
N GLY A 597 12.12 -21.32 13.15
CA GLY A 597 13.18 -21.76 14.06
C GLY A 597 13.50 -23.25 13.97
N LYS A 598 13.30 -23.86 12.79
CA LYS A 598 13.57 -25.28 12.51
C LYS A 598 14.91 -25.48 11.78
N GLY A 599 15.78 -24.48 11.76
CA GLY A 599 17.05 -24.52 11.05
C GLY A 599 16.93 -24.24 9.54
N ILE A 600 18.08 -24.18 8.88
CA ILE A 600 18.17 -24.10 7.41
C ILE A 600 17.92 -25.48 6.80
N SER A 601 17.00 -25.53 5.84
CA SER A 601 16.88 -26.64 4.89
C SER A 601 16.65 -26.11 3.49
N PHE A 602 16.89 -26.92 2.48
CA PHE A 602 16.81 -26.51 1.09
C PHE A 602 15.60 -27.14 0.39
N LEU A 603 14.99 -26.37 -0.52
CA LEU A 603 13.98 -26.84 -1.45
C LEU A 603 14.69 -27.29 -2.73
N ASP A 604 14.51 -28.55 -3.10
CA ASP A 604 15.02 -29.09 -4.36
C ASP A 604 13.87 -29.18 -5.36
N THR A 605 13.74 -28.16 -6.20
CA THR A 605 12.71 -28.09 -7.25
C THR A 605 13.23 -27.30 -8.44
N ASP A 606 12.88 -27.75 -9.64
CA ASP A 606 13.10 -27.06 -10.90
C ASP A 606 11.78 -26.50 -11.48
N GLU A 607 10.69 -26.57 -10.72
CA GLU A 607 9.39 -26.06 -11.14
C GLU A 607 8.62 -25.30 -10.05
N ILE A 608 7.82 -24.33 -10.49
CA ILE A 608 6.83 -23.61 -9.66
C ILE A 608 5.44 -24.05 -10.10
N THR A 609 4.79 -24.88 -9.29
CA THR A 609 3.40 -25.33 -9.51
C THR A 609 2.39 -24.59 -8.64
N GLU A 610 2.86 -23.93 -7.57
CA GLU A 610 2.04 -23.17 -6.64
C GLU A 610 2.76 -21.88 -6.23
N ILE A 611 2.03 -20.78 -6.12
CA ILE A 611 2.53 -19.54 -5.53
C ILE A 611 2.21 -19.55 -4.04
N SER A 612 3.27 -19.54 -3.22
CA SER A 612 3.16 -19.64 -1.76
C SER A 612 4.23 -18.79 -1.08
N GLU A 613 4.25 -18.81 0.25
CA GLU A 613 5.27 -18.15 1.06
C GLU A 613 6.71 -18.66 0.83
N GLN A 614 6.86 -19.78 0.11
CA GLN A 614 8.16 -20.37 -0.22
C GLN A 614 8.82 -19.80 -1.47
N ASN A 615 8.08 -19.04 -2.27
CA ASN A 615 8.61 -18.42 -3.49
C ASN A 615 8.12 -16.97 -3.69
N THR A 616 7.21 -16.48 -2.85
CA THR A 616 6.61 -15.15 -2.98
C THR A 616 6.62 -14.40 -1.66
N PHE A 617 7.00 -13.12 -1.71
CA PHE A 617 6.94 -12.20 -0.56
C PHE A 617 6.42 -10.83 -0.97
N ASP A 618 5.41 -10.30 -0.27
CA ASP A 618 4.71 -9.04 -0.60
C ASP A 618 4.30 -8.94 -2.09
N GLY A 619 3.81 -10.06 -2.62
CA GLY A 619 3.44 -10.20 -4.03
C GLY A 619 4.60 -10.11 -5.02
N CYS A 620 5.85 -10.20 -4.56
CA CYS A 620 7.01 -10.37 -5.43
C CYS A 620 7.35 -11.86 -5.51
N LEU A 621 7.05 -12.50 -6.66
CA LEU A 621 7.45 -13.87 -6.96
C LEU A 621 8.93 -13.90 -7.33
N CYS A 622 9.69 -14.83 -6.76
CA CYS A 622 11.10 -15.04 -7.06
C CYS A 622 11.30 -16.38 -7.79
N VAL A 623 11.96 -16.31 -8.95
CA VAL A 623 12.31 -17.45 -9.80
C VAL A 623 13.82 -17.63 -9.71
N SER A 624 14.26 -18.67 -9.00
CA SER A 624 15.69 -18.98 -8.80
C SER A 624 16.34 -19.52 -10.08
N SER A 625 17.66 -19.64 -10.08
CA SER A 625 18.49 -20.09 -11.20
C SER A 625 18.16 -21.50 -11.68
N ASP A 626 17.53 -22.33 -10.85
CA ASP A 626 17.22 -23.73 -11.13
C ASP A 626 15.79 -23.97 -11.63
N ILE A 627 14.89 -22.99 -11.51
CA ILE A 627 13.55 -23.12 -12.05
C ILE A 627 13.59 -23.12 -13.58
N ARG A 628 13.16 -24.23 -14.17
CA ARG A 628 13.02 -24.45 -15.62
C ARG A 628 11.57 -24.39 -16.09
N ARG A 629 10.60 -24.59 -15.18
CA ARG A 629 9.16 -24.60 -15.51
C ARG A 629 8.34 -23.81 -14.51
N ILE A 630 7.30 -23.14 -14.99
CA ILE A 630 6.32 -22.44 -14.14
C ILE A 630 4.95 -22.81 -14.69
N ASP A 631 4.10 -23.39 -13.85
CA ASP A 631 2.71 -23.69 -14.19
C ASP A 631 1.92 -22.38 -14.31
N PRO A 632 1.37 -22.03 -15.48
CA PRO A 632 0.56 -20.82 -15.63
C PRO A 632 -0.64 -20.76 -14.67
N ASN A 633 -1.19 -21.93 -14.29
CA ASN A 633 -2.35 -22.00 -13.40
C ASN A 633 -2.06 -21.53 -11.98
N CYS A 634 -0.79 -21.57 -11.54
CA CYS A 634 -0.42 -21.15 -10.19
C CYS A 634 -0.73 -19.66 -9.93
N PHE A 635 -0.94 -18.87 -10.98
CA PHE A 635 -1.26 -17.44 -10.89
C PHE A 635 -2.76 -17.12 -10.77
N TYR A 636 -3.67 -18.07 -10.96
CA TYR A 636 -5.10 -17.79 -11.12
C TYR A 636 -5.71 -16.98 -9.96
N SER A 637 -5.31 -17.32 -8.73
CA SER A 637 -5.74 -16.63 -7.49
C SER A 637 -4.57 -16.00 -6.73
N ALA A 638 -3.40 -15.91 -7.35
CA ALA A 638 -2.20 -15.45 -6.67
C ALA A 638 -2.11 -13.93 -6.64
N HIS A 639 -1.75 -13.38 -5.48
CA HIS A 639 -1.49 -11.96 -5.31
C HIS A 639 -0.06 -11.62 -5.75
N VAL A 640 0.24 -11.72 -7.06
CA VAL A 640 1.56 -11.35 -7.61
C VAL A 640 1.48 -9.99 -8.28
N LYS A 641 2.29 -9.05 -7.77
CA LYS A 641 2.47 -7.68 -8.25
C LYS A 641 3.68 -7.56 -9.17
N LYS A 642 4.75 -8.32 -8.89
CA LYS A 642 6.02 -8.32 -9.65
C LYS A 642 6.64 -9.71 -9.65
N ILE A 643 7.36 -10.03 -10.73
CA ILE A 643 8.14 -11.26 -10.86
C ILE A 643 9.62 -10.89 -10.99
N PHE A 644 10.45 -11.54 -10.20
CA PHE A 644 11.91 -11.45 -10.25
C PHE A 644 12.47 -12.79 -10.72
N VAL A 645 13.45 -12.73 -11.62
CA VAL A 645 14.17 -13.90 -12.12
C VAL A 645 15.66 -13.66 -11.92
N GLU A 646 16.35 -14.64 -11.35
CA GLU A 646 17.80 -14.58 -11.19
C GLU A 646 18.52 -14.48 -12.54
N LYS A 647 19.65 -13.77 -12.55
CA LYS A 647 20.38 -13.44 -13.77
C LYS A 647 20.89 -14.71 -14.47
N GLU A 648 21.28 -15.69 -13.68
CA GLU A 648 21.84 -16.98 -14.04
C GLU A 648 20.77 -17.97 -14.54
N ASN A 649 19.47 -17.68 -14.37
CA ASN A 649 18.41 -18.57 -14.85
C ASN A 649 18.50 -18.75 -16.38
N GLU A 650 18.46 -20.00 -16.84
CA GLU A 650 18.65 -20.36 -18.25
C GLU A 650 17.35 -20.34 -19.08
N SER A 651 16.19 -20.45 -18.41
CA SER A 651 14.88 -20.59 -19.05
C SER A 651 14.12 -19.27 -19.17
N PHE A 652 14.27 -18.40 -18.18
CA PHE A 652 13.43 -17.24 -17.98
C PHE A 652 14.25 -15.96 -17.81
N LYS A 653 13.58 -14.83 -18.01
CA LYS A 653 14.07 -13.51 -17.65
C LYS A 653 12.90 -12.64 -17.22
N ALA A 654 13.10 -11.80 -16.21
CA ALA A 654 12.15 -10.76 -15.86
C ALA A 654 12.66 -9.37 -16.25
N GLU A 655 11.75 -8.52 -16.70
CA GLU A 655 12.02 -7.10 -16.94
C GLU A 655 10.79 -6.28 -16.56
N GLY A 656 10.98 -5.20 -15.80
CA GLY A 656 9.85 -4.40 -15.29
C GLY A 656 8.90 -5.19 -14.36
N GLY A 657 9.33 -6.34 -13.83
CA GLY A 657 8.48 -7.25 -13.05
C GLY A 657 7.61 -8.19 -13.89
N VAL A 658 7.76 -8.21 -15.21
CA VAL A 658 7.06 -9.09 -16.16
C VAL A 658 7.97 -10.25 -16.57
N LEU A 659 7.41 -11.45 -16.66
CA LEU A 659 8.12 -12.68 -16.96
C LEU A 659 8.14 -12.98 -18.48
N PHE A 660 9.33 -13.29 -18.98
CA PHE A 660 9.59 -13.69 -20.36
C PHE A 660 10.40 -14.99 -20.37
N ASN A 661 10.47 -15.62 -21.55
CA ASN A 661 11.53 -16.58 -21.82
C ASN A 661 12.89 -15.87 -21.90
N LYS A 662 13.98 -16.65 -21.83
CA LYS A 662 15.35 -16.11 -21.70
C LYS A 662 15.75 -15.11 -22.78
N ASP A 663 15.38 -15.38 -24.03
CA ASP A 663 15.65 -14.56 -25.22
C ASP A 663 14.64 -13.42 -25.43
N LYS A 664 13.60 -13.33 -24.59
CA LYS A 664 12.50 -12.35 -24.65
C LYS A 664 11.72 -12.36 -25.96
N THR A 665 11.59 -13.53 -26.60
CA THR A 665 10.73 -13.74 -27.76
C THR A 665 9.29 -14.10 -27.38
N ALA A 666 9.05 -14.51 -26.14
CA ALA A 666 7.72 -14.79 -25.59
C ALA A 666 7.50 -14.05 -24.26
N LEU A 667 6.36 -13.38 -24.13
CA LEU A 667 5.85 -12.88 -22.86
C LEU A 667 5.08 -14.01 -22.18
N ILE A 668 5.59 -14.49 -21.06
CA ILE A 668 5.06 -15.67 -20.37
C ILE A 668 4.00 -15.26 -19.36
N ARG A 669 4.28 -14.26 -18.53
CA ARG A 669 3.33 -13.82 -17.51
C ARG A 669 3.49 -12.35 -17.16
N TYR A 670 2.41 -11.61 -17.30
CA TYR A 670 2.21 -10.32 -16.65
C TYR A 670 1.57 -10.56 -15.26
N PRO A 671 2.06 -9.90 -14.18
CA PRO A 671 1.53 -10.12 -12.83
C PRO A 671 0.05 -9.70 -12.71
N PRO A 672 -0.89 -10.57 -12.30
CA PRO A 672 -2.34 -10.26 -12.29
C PRO A 672 -2.74 -9.07 -11.41
N THR A 673 -1.96 -8.81 -10.36
CA THR A 673 -2.23 -7.72 -9.40
C THR A 673 -1.22 -6.58 -9.54
N ASN A 674 -0.52 -6.48 -10.67
CA ASN A 674 0.30 -5.31 -10.97
C ASN A 674 -0.58 -4.04 -10.89
N PRO A 675 -0.13 -2.97 -10.20
CA PRO A 675 -0.88 -1.73 -10.10
C PRO A 675 -0.87 -0.87 -11.37
N ASP A 676 0.01 -1.14 -12.33
CA ASP A 676 0.11 -0.36 -13.56
C ASP A 676 -1.15 -0.53 -14.42
N THR A 677 -1.63 0.59 -14.98
CA THR A 677 -2.83 0.61 -15.82
C THR A 677 -2.54 0.49 -17.31
N THR A 678 -1.27 0.60 -17.72
CA THR A 678 -0.86 0.46 -19.12
C THR A 678 0.41 -0.38 -19.24
N TYR A 679 0.55 -1.08 -20.36
CA TYR A 679 1.76 -1.85 -20.64
C TYR A 679 2.06 -1.91 -22.14
N ALA A 680 3.32 -1.62 -22.50
CA ALA A 680 3.79 -1.74 -23.88
C ALA A 680 4.66 -2.99 -24.02
N ILE A 681 4.29 -3.88 -24.94
CA ILE A 681 5.05 -5.11 -25.18
C ILE A 681 6.38 -4.78 -25.89
N PRO A 682 7.53 -5.30 -25.41
CA PRO A 682 8.82 -5.08 -26.07
C PRO A 682 8.85 -5.60 -27.52
N ARG A 683 9.56 -4.89 -28.41
CA ARG A 683 9.70 -5.25 -29.84
C ARG A 683 10.30 -6.63 -30.11
N SER A 684 10.99 -7.23 -29.15
CA SER A 684 11.56 -8.58 -29.30
C SER A 684 10.52 -9.69 -29.21
N VAL A 685 9.34 -9.40 -28.64
CA VAL A 685 8.31 -10.40 -28.34
C VAL A 685 7.49 -10.70 -29.59
N LYS A 686 7.48 -11.97 -29.99
CA LYS A 686 6.68 -12.53 -31.08
C LYS A 686 5.44 -13.27 -30.59
N ILE A 687 5.48 -13.79 -29.36
CA ILE A 687 4.44 -14.65 -28.80
C ILE A 687 3.96 -14.11 -27.45
N ILE A 688 2.64 -13.99 -27.27
CA ILE A 688 2.01 -13.88 -25.96
C ILE A 688 1.56 -15.28 -25.55
N ALA A 689 2.16 -15.82 -24.49
CA ALA A 689 1.94 -17.20 -24.06
C ALA A 689 0.54 -17.42 -23.45
N PRO A 690 0.11 -18.68 -23.26
CA PRO A 690 -1.18 -18.96 -22.64
C PRO A 690 -1.31 -18.31 -21.25
N HIS A 691 -2.49 -17.75 -20.97
CA HIS A 691 -2.79 -17.05 -19.71
C HIS A 691 -1.88 -15.86 -19.36
N ALA A 692 -1.08 -15.33 -20.28
CA ALA A 692 -0.05 -14.35 -19.95
C ALA A 692 -0.57 -13.11 -19.21
N PHE A 693 -1.72 -12.58 -19.60
CA PHE A 693 -2.43 -11.46 -18.98
C PHE A 693 -3.73 -11.89 -18.28
N GLN A 694 -3.99 -13.19 -18.09
CA GLN A 694 -5.23 -13.64 -17.45
C GLN A 694 -5.42 -12.98 -16.07
N ASN A 695 -6.64 -12.51 -15.79
CA ASN A 695 -7.08 -11.81 -14.57
C ASN A 695 -6.39 -10.44 -14.30
N CYS A 696 -5.80 -9.79 -15.30
CA CYS A 696 -5.17 -8.47 -15.14
C CYS A 696 -6.21 -7.33 -15.07
N ARG A 697 -6.94 -7.26 -13.95
CA ARG A 697 -8.12 -6.38 -13.80
C ARG A 697 -7.82 -4.89 -13.60
N ASN A 698 -6.56 -4.49 -13.46
CA ASN A 698 -6.17 -3.07 -13.40
C ASN A 698 -5.76 -2.50 -14.78
N LEU A 699 -5.45 -3.38 -15.74
CA LEU A 699 -4.83 -3.02 -17.01
C LEU A 699 -5.90 -2.49 -17.96
N LYS A 700 -5.78 -1.21 -18.33
CA LYS A 700 -6.71 -0.48 -19.20
C LYS A 700 -6.27 -0.46 -20.65
N GLU A 701 -4.96 -0.50 -20.89
CA GLU A 701 -4.39 -0.44 -22.24
C GLU A 701 -3.16 -1.36 -22.35
N VAL A 702 -3.11 -2.12 -23.46
CA VAL A 702 -1.92 -2.88 -23.84
C VAL A 702 -1.52 -2.52 -25.26
N THR A 703 -0.31 -1.98 -25.42
CA THR A 703 0.25 -1.70 -26.74
C THR A 703 1.00 -2.94 -27.24
N LEU A 704 0.43 -3.60 -28.25
CA LEU A 704 1.09 -4.70 -28.96
C LEU A 704 2.17 -4.12 -29.89
N ASN A 705 3.23 -4.90 -30.14
CA ASN A 705 4.32 -4.46 -31.01
C ASN A 705 4.11 -4.95 -32.45
N ASP A 706 4.66 -4.24 -33.44
CA ASP A 706 4.49 -4.53 -34.87
C ASP A 706 5.13 -5.84 -35.35
N GLY A 707 5.84 -6.57 -34.48
CA GLY A 707 6.44 -7.87 -34.77
C GLY A 707 5.75 -9.05 -34.08
N LEU A 708 4.59 -8.83 -33.44
CA LEU A 708 3.85 -9.87 -32.74
C LEU A 708 3.15 -10.80 -33.76
N GLU A 709 3.37 -12.10 -33.62
CA GLU A 709 2.90 -13.15 -34.53
C GLU A 709 1.77 -13.98 -33.91
N VAL A 710 1.81 -14.22 -32.58
CA VAL A 710 0.90 -15.15 -31.92
C VAL A 710 0.38 -14.61 -30.59
N ILE A 711 -0.94 -14.72 -30.39
CA ILE A 711 -1.62 -14.60 -29.10
C ILE A 711 -2.20 -15.97 -28.77
N GLU A 712 -1.70 -16.61 -27.70
CA GLU A 712 -2.11 -17.96 -27.30
C GLU A 712 -3.40 -17.99 -26.47
N ASP A 713 -3.82 -19.21 -26.12
CA ASP A 713 -5.07 -19.49 -25.42
C ASP A 713 -5.19 -18.73 -24.09
N SER A 714 -6.36 -18.14 -23.84
CA SER A 714 -6.68 -17.38 -22.63
C SER A 714 -5.69 -16.24 -22.30
N ALA A 715 -4.91 -15.76 -23.28
CA ALA A 715 -3.85 -14.78 -23.05
C ALA A 715 -4.34 -13.53 -22.29
N PHE A 716 -5.51 -12.98 -22.60
CA PHE A 716 -6.13 -11.82 -21.96
C PHE A 716 -7.46 -12.16 -21.25
N ASP A 717 -7.66 -13.43 -20.91
CA ASP A 717 -8.89 -13.88 -20.26
C ASP A 717 -9.16 -13.10 -18.94
N ASP A 718 -10.41 -12.63 -18.77
CA ASP A 718 -10.88 -11.85 -17.61
C ASP A 718 -10.11 -10.51 -17.39
N CYS A 719 -9.57 -9.91 -18.45
CA CYS A 719 -9.03 -8.54 -18.41
C CYS A 719 -10.15 -7.48 -18.41
N LYS A 720 -10.97 -7.47 -17.36
CA LYS A 720 -12.22 -6.68 -17.28
C LYS A 720 -12.06 -5.16 -17.42
N ALA A 721 -10.87 -4.60 -17.20
CA ALA A 721 -10.64 -3.17 -17.32
C ALA A 721 -10.04 -2.76 -18.67
N LEU A 722 -9.71 -3.71 -19.56
CA LEU A 722 -9.03 -3.44 -20.82
C LEU A 722 -10.01 -2.74 -21.77
N GLU A 723 -9.74 -1.47 -22.07
CA GLU A 723 -10.63 -0.59 -22.85
C GLU A 723 -10.38 -0.71 -24.36
N SER A 724 -9.11 -0.92 -24.75
CA SER A 724 -8.74 -1.11 -26.15
C SER A 724 -7.47 -1.94 -26.32
N ILE A 725 -7.38 -2.65 -27.44
CA ILE A 725 -6.18 -3.35 -27.88
C ILE A 725 -6.09 -3.36 -29.41
N GLY A 726 -5.01 -2.79 -29.95
CA GLY A 726 -4.74 -2.82 -31.39
C GLY A 726 -4.04 -4.12 -31.78
N LEU A 727 -4.66 -4.91 -32.66
CA LEU A 727 -4.06 -6.13 -33.21
C LEU A 727 -3.13 -5.77 -34.40
N PRO A 728 -1.85 -6.16 -34.38
CA PRO A 728 -0.90 -5.75 -35.42
C PRO A 728 -1.04 -6.57 -36.71
N ASP A 729 -0.67 -5.98 -37.85
CA ASP A 729 -0.75 -6.60 -39.20
C ASP A 729 0.06 -7.91 -39.35
N THR A 730 1.02 -8.15 -38.46
CA THR A 730 1.84 -9.36 -38.42
C THR A 730 1.17 -10.54 -37.72
N LEU A 731 0.03 -10.34 -37.06
CA LEU A 731 -0.61 -11.36 -36.24
C LEU A 731 -1.17 -12.49 -37.10
N GLU A 732 -0.72 -13.72 -36.81
CA GLU A 732 -1.09 -14.94 -37.53
C GLU A 732 -2.13 -15.77 -36.76
N LYS A 733 -2.08 -15.76 -35.43
CA LYS A 733 -2.94 -16.60 -34.57
C LYS A 733 -3.49 -15.85 -33.36
N ILE A 734 -4.80 -16.03 -33.13
CA ILE A 734 -5.52 -15.70 -31.90
C ILE A 734 -6.01 -17.01 -31.29
N GLY A 735 -5.65 -17.27 -30.03
CA GLY A 735 -5.95 -18.50 -29.31
C GLY A 735 -7.40 -18.63 -28.83
N GLN A 736 -7.72 -19.81 -28.31
CA GLN A 736 -9.00 -20.12 -27.67
C GLN A 736 -9.19 -19.23 -26.44
N TRP A 737 -10.37 -18.65 -26.21
CA TRP A 737 -10.63 -17.75 -25.06
C TRP A 737 -9.67 -16.55 -24.92
N ALA A 738 -8.90 -16.22 -25.97
CA ALA A 738 -7.78 -15.27 -25.87
C ALA A 738 -8.17 -13.91 -25.29
N PHE A 739 -9.38 -13.41 -25.54
CA PHE A 739 -9.93 -12.16 -25.02
C PHE A 739 -11.24 -12.38 -24.25
N HIS A 740 -11.49 -13.59 -23.76
CA HIS A 740 -12.75 -13.88 -23.06
C HIS A 740 -12.94 -12.98 -21.84
N GLY A 741 -14.13 -12.41 -21.64
CA GLY A 741 -14.43 -11.58 -20.47
C GLY A 741 -13.75 -10.20 -20.44
N CYS A 742 -13.23 -9.72 -21.59
CA CYS A 742 -12.75 -8.35 -21.74
C CYS A 742 -13.92 -7.36 -21.84
N ASP A 743 -14.56 -7.08 -20.71
CA ASP A 743 -15.85 -6.40 -20.60
C ASP A 743 -15.90 -4.94 -21.10
N GLN A 744 -14.75 -4.28 -21.32
CA GLN A 744 -14.70 -2.87 -21.76
C GLN A 744 -14.29 -2.71 -23.23
N ILE A 745 -13.92 -3.77 -23.94
CA ILE A 745 -13.55 -3.68 -25.35
C ILE A 745 -14.82 -3.59 -26.20
N GLU A 746 -14.95 -2.50 -26.96
CA GLU A 746 -16.09 -2.26 -27.83
C GLU A 746 -15.91 -2.82 -29.25
N ARG A 747 -14.66 -2.87 -29.73
CA ARG A 747 -14.35 -3.28 -31.11
C ARG A 747 -13.04 -4.05 -31.22
N PHE A 748 -13.03 -5.08 -32.08
CA PHE A 748 -11.82 -5.68 -32.62
C PHE A 748 -11.70 -5.43 -34.13
N LEU A 749 -10.46 -5.32 -34.61
CA LEU A 749 -10.13 -5.38 -36.04
C LEU A 749 -9.18 -6.56 -36.25
N VAL A 750 -9.64 -7.61 -36.92
CA VAL A 750 -8.85 -8.79 -37.25
C VAL A 750 -7.97 -8.48 -38.47
N PRO A 751 -6.62 -8.55 -38.34
CA PRO A 751 -5.70 -8.19 -39.41
C PRO A 751 -5.65 -9.22 -40.54
N ALA A 752 -5.20 -8.80 -41.72
CA ALA A 752 -5.20 -9.60 -42.95
C ALA A 752 -4.42 -10.91 -42.85
N LYS A 753 -3.37 -10.98 -42.02
CA LYS A 753 -2.54 -12.19 -41.85
C LYS A 753 -3.10 -13.20 -40.86
N THR A 754 -4.19 -12.90 -40.16
CA THR A 754 -4.74 -13.83 -39.16
C THR A 754 -5.26 -15.10 -39.86
N GLU A 755 -4.57 -16.21 -39.65
CA GLU A 755 -4.90 -17.52 -40.24
C GLU A 755 -5.78 -18.37 -39.31
N HIS A 756 -5.72 -18.10 -38.00
CA HIS A 756 -6.43 -18.88 -36.98
C HIS A 756 -7.01 -18.00 -35.87
N ILE A 757 -8.30 -18.16 -35.60
CA ILE A 757 -9.02 -17.64 -34.43
C ILE A 757 -9.58 -18.84 -33.67
N GLY A 758 -9.15 -19.01 -32.42
CA GLY A 758 -9.59 -20.09 -31.56
C GLY A 758 -11.03 -19.94 -31.10
N THR A 759 -11.62 -21.07 -30.68
CA THR A 759 -12.99 -21.10 -30.19
C THR A 759 -13.21 -20.09 -29.06
N TYR A 760 -14.30 -19.32 -29.15
CA TYR A 760 -14.73 -18.37 -28.13
C TYR A 760 -13.64 -17.33 -27.75
N ALA A 761 -12.76 -16.98 -28.70
CA ALA A 761 -11.68 -16.01 -28.49
C ALA A 761 -12.18 -14.64 -28.01
N PHE A 762 -13.36 -14.18 -28.45
CA PHE A 762 -13.96 -12.90 -28.08
C PHE A 762 -15.23 -13.07 -27.22
N GLY A 763 -15.37 -14.22 -26.56
CA GLY A 763 -16.54 -14.59 -25.79
C GLY A 763 -16.76 -13.74 -24.54
N SER A 764 -18.00 -13.54 -24.12
CA SER A 764 -18.37 -12.81 -22.89
C SER A 764 -17.77 -11.39 -22.77
N CYS A 765 -17.34 -10.78 -23.87
CA CYS A 765 -16.95 -9.36 -23.92
C CYS A 765 -18.21 -8.49 -23.93
N THR A 766 -18.71 -8.10 -22.76
CA THR A 766 -20.08 -7.58 -22.67
C THR A 766 -20.33 -6.20 -23.27
N SER A 767 -19.29 -5.46 -23.65
CA SER A 767 -19.38 -4.19 -24.40
C SER A 767 -19.06 -4.35 -25.89
N LEU A 768 -18.76 -5.57 -26.36
CA LEU A 768 -18.32 -5.81 -27.73
C LEU A 768 -19.46 -5.62 -28.73
N THR A 769 -19.42 -4.51 -29.46
CA THR A 769 -20.43 -4.15 -30.47
C THR A 769 -20.01 -4.54 -31.88
N GLU A 770 -18.70 -4.67 -32.15
CA GLU A 770 -18.19 -4.89 -33.48
C GLU A 770 -16.92 -5.77 -33.50
N ILE A 771 -16.92 -6.80 -34.35
CA ILE A 771 -15.71 -7.51 -34.78
C ILE A 771 -15.58 -7.28 -36.27
N ASP A 772 -14.62 -6.45 -36.65
CA ASP A 772 -14.30 -6.15 -38.05
C ASP A 772 -13.14 -7.04 -38.53
N VAL A 773 -13.05 -7.25 -39.84
CA VAL A 773 -12.01 -8.07 -40.47
C VAL A 773 -11.47 -7.35 -41.68
N GLU A 774 -10.15 -7.18 -41.76
CA GLU A 774 -9.54 -6.57 -42.93
C GLU A 774 -9.89 -7.32 -44.22
N ALA A 775 -10.25 -6.59 -45.28
CA ALA A 775 -10.79 -7.18 -46.51
C ALA A 775 -9.86 -8.23 -47.15
N ALA A 776 -8.55 -8.06 -46.98
CA ALA A 776 -7.52 -8.95 -47.49
C ALA A 776 -7.37 -10.26 -46.69
N ASN A 777 -8.03 -10.41 -45.53
CA ASN A 777 -7.97 -11.65 -44.75
C ASN A 777 -8.54 -12.83 -45.56
N PRO A 778 -7.80 -13.94 -45.71
CA PRO A 778 -8.22 -15.06 -46.55
C PRO A 778 -9.15 -16.06 -45.86
N LYS A 779 -9.34 -15.99 -44.54
CA LYS A 779 -10.03 -17.00 -43.72
C LYS A 779 -11.32 -16.52 -43.09
N TYR A 780 -11.44 -15.22 -42.85
CA TYR A 780 -12.54 -14.62 -42.11
C TYR A 780 -13.12 -13.43 -42.87
N CYS A 781 -14.35 -13.06 -42.53
CA CYS A 781 -14.94 -11.80 -42.90
C CYS A 781 -15.86 -11.28 -41.79
N SER A 782 -16.22 -9.99 -41.90
CA SER A 782 -17.20 -9.37 -41.01
C SER A 782 -18.43 -8.94 -41.80
N VAL A 783 -19.61 -9.21 -41.26
CA VAL A 783 -20.89 -8.70 -41.77
C VAL A 783 -21.70 -8.17 -40.59
N GLU A 784 -22.09 -6.89 -40.67
CA GLU A 784 -22.80 -6.17 -39.61
C GLU A 784 -22.07 -6.26 -38.25
N GLY A 785 -20.74 -6.23 -38.27
CA GLY A 785 -19.92 -6.29 -37.06
C GLY A 785 -19.89 -7.65 -36.36
N ASN A 786 -20.33 -8.74 -37.02
CA ASN A 786 -20.20 -10.11 -36.52
C ASN A 786 -19.14 -10.87 -37.31
N LEU A 787 -18.51 -11.87 -36.68
CA LEU A 787 -17.40 -12.64 -37.25
C LEU A 787 -17.89 -13.93 -37.91
N TYR A 788 -17.47 -14.15 -39.16
CA TYR A 788 -17.78 -15.34 -39.95
C TYR A 788 -16.52 -15.95 -40.57
N ASP A 789 -16.65 -17.19 -41.06
CA ASP A 789 -15.72 -17.74 -42.04
C ASP A 789 -15.76 -16.94 -43.36
N LYS A 790 -14.71 -17.04 -44.18
CA LYS A 790 -14.58 -16.24 -45.41
C LYS A 790 -15.76 -16.46 -46.36
N GLU A 791 -16.26 -17.69 -46.40
CA GLU A 791 -17.35 -18.16 -47.25
C GLU A 791 -18.75 -17.74 -46.74
N MET A 792 -18.86 -17.11 -45.56
CA MET A 792 -20.14 -16.73 -44.94
C MET A 792 -21.09 -17.92 -44.69
N THR A 793 -20.53 -19.11 -44.41
CA THR A 793 -21.30 -20.33 -44.12
C THR A 793 -21.41 -20.64 -42.63
N THR A 794 -20.51 -20.08 -41.82
CA THR A 794 -20.41 -20.32 -40.39
C THR A 794 -20.33 -19.00 -39.63
N LEU A 795 -21.28 -18.76 -38.71
CA LEU A 795 -21.14 -17.69 -37.73
C LEU A 795 -20.21 -18.15 -36.61
N ILE A 796 -19.08 -17.46 -36.47
CA ILE A 796 -18.05 -17.79 -35.49
C ILE A 796 -18.34 -17.10 -34.16
N GLN A 797 -18.65 -15.80 -34.18
CA GLN A 797 -18.93 -15.03 -32.98
C GLN A 797 -19.91 -13.88 -33.30
N TYR A 798 -21.02 -13.85 -32.58
CA TYR A 798 -21.92 -12.70 -32.52
C TYR A 798 -21.35 -11.67 -31.56
N SER A 799 -21.45 -10.38 -31.92
CA SER A 799 -21.04 -9.26 -31.07
C SER A 799 -22.11 -8.98 -30.02
N ILE A 800 -21.90 -9.53 -28.81
CA ILE A 800 -22.93 -9.65 -27.77
C ILE A 800 -23.30 -8.33 -27.07
N GLY A 801 -22.48 -7.29 -27.20
CA GLY A 801 -22.70 -5.95 -26.63
C GLY A 801 -23.58 -5.04 -27.50
N ARG A 802 -24.01 -5.53 -28.66
CA ARG A 802 -24.87 -4.81 -29.60
C ARG A 802 -26.26 -4.52 -29.01
N PRO A 803 -26.80 -3.29 -29.14
CA PRO A 803 -28.08 -2.92 -28.55
C PRO A 803 -29.30 -3.46 -29.30
N GLU A 804 -29.12 -4.04 -30.50
CA GLU A 804 -30.23 -4.58 -31.28
C GLU A 804 -30.86 -5.80 -30.60
N THR A 805 -32.18 -5.76 -30.43
CA THR A 805 -32.93 -6.82 -29.76
C THR A 805 -33.32 -7.97 -30.68
N ARG A 806 -33.17 -7.82 -31.99
CA ARG A 806 -33.49 -8.83 -32.98
C ARG A 806 -32.33 -9.04 -33.94
N PHE A 807 -31.95 -10.29 -34.14
CA PHE A 807 -30.94 -10.68 -35.13
C PHE A 807 -31.50 -11.71 -36.10
N VAL A 808 -31.26 -11.49 -37.40
CA VAL A 808 -31.56 -12.45 -38.47
C VAL A 808 -30.24 -12.94 -39.01
N ILE A 809 -30.01 -14.24 -38.91
CA ILE A 809 -28.80 -14.83 -39.45
C ILE A 809 -28.84 -14.74 -40.99
N PRO A 810 -27.73 -14.36 -41.66
CA PRO A 810 -27.70 -14.31 -43.12
C PRO A 810 -28.03 -15.66 -43.77
N ASP A 811 -28.68 -15.63 -44.94
CA ASP A 811 -29.18 -16.84 -45.61
C ASP A 811 -28.09 -17.87 -45.99
N SER A 812 -26.87 -17.39 -46.20
CA SER A 812 -25.71 -18.24 -46.50
C SER A 812 -25.21 -19.05 -45.30
N VAL A 813 -25.58 -18.64 -44.07
CA VAL A 813 -25.05 -19.22 -42.84
C VAL A 813 -25.86 -20.45 -42.44
N THR A 814 -25.19 -21.59 -42.41
CA THR A 814 -25.81 -22.89 -42.11
C THR A 814 -25.33 -23.51 -40.81
N LYS A 815 -24.25 -22.96 -40.23
CA LYS A 815 -23.62 -23.41 -38.99
C LYS A 815 -23.35 -22.24 -38.05
N VAL A 816 -23.35 -22.53 -36.76
CA VAL A 816 -22.90 -21.60 -35.71
C VAL A 816 -21.88 -22.33 -34.84
N GLU A 817 -20.87 -21.62 -34.35
CA GLU A 817 -19.81 -22.18 -33.50
C GLU A 817 -20.24 -22.35 -32.04
N PHE A 818 -19.42 -23.10 -31.29
CA PHE A 818 -19.57 -23.22 -29.83
C PHE A 818 -19.63 -21.83 -29.19
N ARG A 819 -20.68 -21.62 -28.39
CA ARG A 819 -20.96 -20.35 -27.69
C ARG A 819 -21.04 -19.07 -28.55
N ALA A 820 -21.32 -19.19 -29.85
CA ALA A 820 -21.36 -18.03 -30.77
C ALA A 820 -22.26 -16.87 -30.31
N PHE A 821 -23.33 -17.12 -29.56
CA PHE A 821 -24.24 -16.11 -29.02
C PHE A 821 -24.23 -15.98 -27.49
N SER A 822 -23.41 -16.76 -26.79
CA SER A 822 -23.49 -16.86 -25.31
C SER A 822 -23.31 -15.52 -24.60
N ASP A 823 -24.00 -15.35 -23.48
CA ASP A 823 -23.99 -14.15 -22.63
C ASP A 823 -24.52 -12.88 -23.33
N SER A 824 -25.28 -13.03 -24.42
CA SER A 824 -25.91 -11.89 -25.10
C SER A 824 -26.93 -11.20 -24.18
N LYS A 825 -26.67 -9.92 -23.90
CA LYS A 825 -27.44 -9.12 -22.94
C LYS A 825 -28.68 -8.47 -23.54
N TYR A 826 -28.73 -8.32 -24.86
CA TYR A 826 -29.77 -7.55 -25.54
C TYR A 826 -30.61 -8.37 -26.52
N LEU A 827 -30.13 -9.53 -26.95
CA LEU A 827 -30.77 -10.33 -28.00
C LEU A 827 -32.05 -11.02 -27.50
N GLU A 828 -33.21 -10.41 -27.79
CA GLU A 828 -34.53 -10.95 -27.44
C GLU A 828 -35.10 -11.89 -28.50
N GLU A 829 -34.81 -11.67 -29.78
CA GLU A 829 -35.30 -12.47 -30.90
C GLU A 829 -34.17 -12.91 -31.84
N LEU A 830 -34.08 -14.21 -32.09
CA LEU A 830 -33.09 -14.79 -32.99
C LEU A 830 -33.76 -15.58 -34.12
N ASP A 831 -33.52 -15.17 -35.36
CA ASP A 831 -33.97 -15.90 -36.54
C ASP A 831 -32.80 -16.67 -37.18
N CYS A 832 -32.86 -18.00 -37.07
CA CYS A 832 -31.87 -18.95 -37.55
C CYS A 832 -32.48 -19.97 -38.51
N GLY A 833 -33.43 -19.55 -39.34
CA GLY A 833 -34.15 -20.39 -40.28
C GLY A 833 -33.29 -21.28 -41.19
N ASN A 834 -32.04 -20.88 -41.47
CA ASN A 834 -31.14 -21.61 -42.37
C ASN A 834 -30.15 -22.54 -41.64
N VAL A 835 -30.02 -22.44 -40.31
CA VAL A 835 -29.04 -23.19 -39.51
C VAL A 835 -29.49 -24.63 -39.31
N VAL A 836 -28.62 -25.60 -39.61
CA VAL A 836 -28.93 -27.04 -39.51
C VAL A 836 -28.49 -27.68 -38.19
N SER A 837 -27.49 -27.11 -37.53
CA SER A 837 -26.92 -27.66 -36.29
C SER A 837 -26.51 -26.53 -35.35
N PHE A 838 -26.92 -26.66 -34.10
CA PHE A 838 -26.59 -25.78 -32.98
C PHE A 838 -25.71 -26.56 -32.00
N PRO A 839 -24.41 -26.27 -31.90
CA PRO A 839 -23.49 -27.03 -31.05
C PRO A 839 -23.74 -26.74 -29.56
N GLU A 840 -23.00 -27.45 -28.70
CA GLU A 840 -23.05 -27.28 -27.25
C GLU A 840 -22.97 -25.80 -26.86
N LYS A 841 -23.87 -25.37 -25.95
CA LYS A 841 -23.88 -24.03 -25.34
C LYS A 841 -23.91 -22.85 -26.32
N CYS A 842 -24.32 -23.00 -27.59
CA CYS A 842 -24.26 -21.89 -28.56
C CYS A 842 -25.02 -20.62 -28.13
N MET A 843 -26.10 -20.72 -27.34
CA MET A 843 -26.86 -19.60 -26.76
C MET A 843 -26.95 -19.68 -25.22
N TYR A 844 -25.89 -20.15 -24.56
CA TYR A 844 -25.83 -20.28 -23.11
C TYR A 844 -25.84 -18.91 -22.42
N TYR A 845 -26.61 -18.74 -21.34
CA TYR A 845 -26.78 -17.46 -20.62
C TYR A 845 -27.35 -16.29 -21.46
N CYS A 846 -28.13 -16.59 -22.50
CA CYS A 846 -28.92 -15.57 -23.20
C CYS A 846 -30.25 -15.30 -22.46
N GLU A 847 -30.17 -14.77 -21.24
CA GLU A 847 -31.31 -14.66 -20.31
C GLU A 847 -32.50 -13.85 -20.86
N VAL A 848 -32.24 -12.92 -21.77
CA VAL A 848 -33.26 -12.06 -22.39
C VAL A 848 -33.87 -12.64 -23.67
N LEU A 849 -33.37 -13.77 -24.17
CA LEU A 849 -33.84 -14.38 -25.41
C LEU A 849 -35.25 -14.95 -25.22
N LYS A 850 -36.24 -14.29 -25.83
CA LYS A 850 -37.68 -14.62 -25.75
C LYS A 850 -38.17 -15.39 -26.96
N LYS A 851 -37.48 -15.34 -28.10
CA LYS A 851 -37.92 -16.02 -29.32
C LYS A 851 -36.76 -16.55 -30.14
N ILE A 852 -36.88 -17.79 -30.60
CA ILE A 852 -35.99 -18.38 -31.60
C ILE A 852 -36.78 -18.99 -32.75
N THR A 853 -36.44 -18.62 -33.98
CA THR A 853 -36.94 -19.24 -35.21
C THR A 853 -35.89 -20.17 -35.80
N TYR A 854 -36.22 -21.42 -36.11
CA TYR A 854 -35.28 -22.39 -36.69
C TYR A 854 -35.98 -23.40 -37.61
N ARG A 855 -35.21 -24.04 -38.49
CA ARG A 855 -35.77 -25.04 -39.42
C ARG A 855 -36.17 -26.35 -38.75
N LYS A 856 -37.20 -27.00 -39.29
CA LYS A 856 -37.55 -28.37 -38.93
C LYS A 856 -36.38 -29.32 -39.18
N GLY A 857 -36.08 -30.14 -38.17
CA GLY A 857 -34.96 -31.09 -38.19
C GLY A 857 -33.60 -30.50 -37.80
N ALA A 858 -33.54 -29.25 -37.31
CA ALA A 858 -32.31 -28.73 -36.72
C ALA A 858 -31.92 -29.51 -35.45
N GLU A 859 -30.63 -29.84 -35.34
CA GLU A 859 -30.08 -30.56 -34.19
C GLU A 859 -29.54 -29.58 -33.15
N PHE A 860 -29.94 -29.74 -31.88
CA PHE A 860 -29.43 -28.97 -30.75
C PHE A 860 -28.52 -29.84 -29.89
N GLY A 861 -27.28 -29.39 -29.72
CA GLY A 861 -26.30 -29.99 -28.81
C GLY A 861 -26.61 -29.70 -27.35
N ASP A 862 -25.79 -30.27 -26.47
CA ASP A 862 -25.98 -30.17 -25.02
C ASP A 862 -26.05 -28.72 -24.55
N LYS A 863 -27.06 -28.40 -23.73
CA LYS A 863 -27.23 -27.08 -23.10
C LYS A 863 -27.24 -25.90 -24.08
N ALA A 864 -27.57 -26.12 -25.37
CA ALA A 864 -27.56 -25.08 -26.39
C ALA A 864 -28.45 -23.87 -26.05
N LEU A 865 -29.50 -24.09 -25.24
CA LEU A 865 -30.48 -23.09 -24.80
C LEU A 865 -30.62 -23.02 -23.27
N ASP A 866 -29.63 -23.47 -22.50
CA ASP A 866 -29.69 -23.36 -21.03
C ASP A 866 -29.49 -21.90 -20.58
N HIS A 867 -30.18 -21.51 -19.51
CA HIS A 867 -30.18 -20.15 -18.95
C HIS A 867 -30.68 -19.07 -19.92
N THR A 868 -31.63 -19.42 -20.81
CA THR A 868 -32.41 -18.45 -21.58
C THR A 868 -33.64 -17.97 -20.81
N SER A 869 -34.43 -17.06 -21.40
CA SER A 869 -35.70 -16.62 -20.80
C SER A 869 -36.60 -17.82 -20.44
N PRO A 870 -37.29 -17.79 -19.29
CA PRO A 870 -38.31 -18.79 -18.97
C PRO A 870 -39.48 -18.79 -19.95
N ASP A 871 -39.68 -17.69 -20.69
CA ASP A 871 -40.75 -17.50 -21.66
C ASP A 871 -40.30 -17.71 -23.12
N LEU A 872 -39.20 -18.44 -23.35
CA LEU A 872 -38.63 -18.65 -24.70
C LEU A 872 -39.63 -19.38 -25.65
N GLU A 873 -40.11 -18.64 -26.66
CA GLU A 873 -40.89 -19.17 -27.78
C GLU A 873 -39.98 -19.82 -28.83
N LYS A 874 -40.27 -21.08 -29.20
CA LYS A 874 -39.55 -21.86 -30.22
C LYS A 874 -40.40 -21.99 -31.48
N VAL A 875 -40.12 -21.19 -32.51
CA VAL A 875 -40.85 -21.20 -33.78
C VAL A 875 -40.13 -22.07 -34.79
N VAL A 876 -40.79 -23.15 -35.24
CA VAL A 876 -40.24 -24.07 -36.25
C VAL A 876 -40.77 -23.70 -37.63
N ILE A 877 -39.87 -23.47 -38.59
CA ILE A 877 -40.19 -23.20 -40.00
C ILE A 877 -39.71 -24.34 -40.90
N GLY A 878 -40.38 -24.56 -42.04
CA GLY A 878 -40.01 -25.62 -42.99
C GLY A 878 -40.80 -26.91 -42.84
#